data_AF-F6KJN3-F1
#
_entry.id   AF-F6KJN3-F1
#
_cell.length_a   1.000
_cell.length_b   1.000
_cell.length_c   1.000
_cell.angle_alpha   90.00
_cell.angle_beta   90.00
_cell.angle_gamma   90.00
#
_symmetry.space_group_name_H-M   'P 1'
#
loop_
_entity.id
_entity.type
_entity.pdbx_description
1 polymer ?
#
loop_
_entity_poly.entity_id
_entity_poly.type
_entity_poly.pdbx_seq_one_letter_code
_entity_poly.pdbx_strand_id
1 'polypeptide(L)'
;MIIPEAKVWAMVIEGVASLGNVHSHGSSAPKWRGRAARLVEQWGETHGARNSKEPAGLDRDGLKVYQGWFNGLINSHSPLDPIIPYLEHPSLPISSLLQGLEPSALPLACQAVIEAAESHSLPSLRQDVLAFQGLEKQRREELVSEVIGEVAPVAESAGKSSKQTHVSHRNEARFAITNLRQALSAIDSSSIPINRQRALENASLQAARAELEESAKRIQAAGDTSTLQRSVLQSWMHTWLGELTVELEKRIASMQAEIDALPESKASVAPPKYSATARMKPQVLLMYLSLLPVDKLALITILEIMRMSGSGGIADGMKVLRGMVAVGKAVETEFRAETIKNVAGVDSYHWLKTIDPQTQKPSRQLIGSVWKKIGEQANQAKRLGKGEAERILPPNHDDMQDIWTPAWSRMIQLGVGSELVDALLKVAKVERTARDRNTGEIVMELQPAFTHAYEYVRGKKLGVIKLNPVVAARLAKDDIGVVIHPKHLPMLVEPRPWTAHNKGGYLLHSVPVMRYKESLEQQKWLKAASEEGHLEPVFHGLDVLSSTPWRINRRVFDVVLESWNKGEPIADIPPSEDKAHYEFPEKPDSSDQDPQVRVQYVEKTKAVLAQQRKDHAERCKFNYNIEIARSYLKDTFYLPHNMDFRGRAYPIPPHLSPVGDDLCRGLLTFGTKKPLGETGLKWLQIHLANVYGYDKASFAERARFAQEHEADIFDSADHPLDGKRWWLKAEDPWQCLATCFELAAALRSPNPSAYESSLPVHQDGTCNGMQHYAALGGDVRGAKAVNLEAGDRPADIYTGVVDIVNKVVEEDKKAGHDIALLIKEPLGRKVVKQTVMTTVYGVTFVGARDQIAKQLHARGDIAQEHIFAVSSYIAKTVLNCIGDLFSGAKAIMDWLSTSARLISRSIPPTRIQEAATNLTSTSRTGKVTSRAAKEFMSAVIWTTPLGLPVVQPYRKAHKKQIMTALQSVYISDPNAPSEVSPQKQATAFPPNFIHSLDATHMLLTALKCKQNNLAFASVHDSYWTHAATVEKMSDLIRDTFVELHSQDLVGKLREDFLDRYGEYYIPIQSAKNISTTAAKRKAATAQRRNAIFDDAIFNAEAELIASTSEQVEVKAAEALSLPADKAVEMSVKSDMDEGDVDSLRAGKQHWVKFRDVLPPCPPRGIFEVRRVKQSTYFFS
;
A
#
# COMPACT_ATOMS: atom_id res chain seq x y z
N MET A 1 -1.16 20.67 49.00
CA MET A 1 -0.51 19.42 48.54
C MET A 1 -1.38 18.82 47.45
N ILE A 2 -0.81 18.50 46.29
CA ILE A 2 -1.53 17.81 45.21
C ILE A 2 -1.71 16.36 45.66
N ILE A 3 -2.94 15.89 45.84
CA ILE A 3 -3.23 14.49 46.16
C ILE A 3 -3.07 13.69 44.85
N PRO A 4 -2.20 12.67 44.79
CA PRO A 4 -2.04 11.84 43.59
C PRO A 4 -3.35 11.15 43.18
N GLU A 5 -3.54 10.88 41.89
CA GLU A 5 -4.71 10.15 41.38
C GLU A 5 -4.80 8.72 41.96
N ALA A 6 -6.02 8.20 42.11
CA ALA A 6 -6.30 6.87 42.67
C ALA A 6 -5.52 5.73 41.98
N LYS A 7 -5.26 5.85 40.67
CA LYS A 7 -4.47 4.87 39.91
C LYS A 7 -3.01 4.81 40.35
N VAL A 8 -2.42 5.95 40.73
CA VAL A 8 -1.05 6.03 41.24
C VAL A 8 -0.97 5.39 42.61
N TRP A 9 -1.95 5.67 43.48
CA TRP A 9 -2.09 5.01 44.78
C TRP A 9 -2.23 3.49 44.63
N ALA A 10 -3.09 3.03 43.73
CA ALA A 10 -3.29 1.60 43.46
C ALA A 10 -1.99 0.89 43.07
N MET A 11 -1.21 1.42 42.13
CA MET A 11 0.05 0.82 41.70
C MET A 11 1.10 0.78 42.82
N VAL A 12 1.19 1.84 43.63
CA VAL A 12 2.12 1.89 44.76
C VAL A 12 1.72 0.88 45.83
N ILE A 13 0.43 0.81 46.16
CA ILE A 13 -0.09 -0.13 47.17
C ILE A 13 0.06 -1.58 46.70
N GLU A 14 -0.22 -1.88 45.45
CA GLU A 14 -0.01 -3.20 44.85
C GLU A 14 1.46 -3.62 44.90
N GLY A 15 2.37 -2.71 44.52
CA GLY A 15 3.82 -2.92 44.62
C GLY A 15 4.29 -3.15 46.06
N VAL A 16 3.77 -2.40 47.04
CA VAL A 16 4.14 -2.58 48.45
C VAL A 16 3.54 -3.87 49.04
N ALA A 17 2.31 -4.22 48.68
CA ALA A 17 1.63 -5.43 49.14
C ALA A 17 2.26 -6.71 48.56
N SER A 18 2.68 -6.68 47.29
CA SER A 18 3.35 -7.82 46.64
C SER A 18 4.71 -8.18 47.27
N LEU A 19 5.37 -7.23 47.94
CA LEU A 19 6.60 -7.47 48.74
C LEU A 19 6.35 -8.20 50.07
N GLY A 20 5.09 -8.46 50.42
CA GLY A 20 4.66 -9.09 51.68
C GLY A 20 4.76 -10.62 51.73
N ASN A 21 5.36 -11.27 50.72
CA ASN A 21 5.40 -12.73 50.59
C ASN A 21 6.10 -13.41 51.79
N VAL A 22 5.42 -14.39 52.38
CA VAL A 22 5.89 -15.18 53.55
C VAL A 22 7.16 -16.00 53.22
N HIS A 23 7.39 -16.33 51.95
CA HIS A 23 8.44 -17.25 51.52
C HIS A 23 9.76 -16.55 51.12
N SER A 24 9.77 -15.21 50.99
CA SER A 24 10.96 -14.43 50.67
C SER A 24 11.41 -13.59 51.87
N HIS A 25 12.47 -14.05 52.55
CA HIS A 25 13.26 -13.33 53.58
C HIS A 25 12.53 -12.81 54.85
N GLY A 26 12.72 -13.56 55.94
CA GLY A 26 12.58 -13.26 57.38
C GLY A 26 12.07 -11.90 57.91
N SER A 27 11.30 -11.96 58.99
CA SER A 27 10.86 -10.91 59.96
C SER A 27 10.21 -9.61 59.44
N SER A 28 10.25 -9.34 58.12
CA SER A 28 9.85 -8.06 57.53
C SER A 28 8.52 -8.11 56.74
N ALA A 29 8.05 -9.31 56.36
CA ALA A 29 6.76 -9.49 55.67
C ALA A 29 5.54 -8.90 56.44
N PRO A 30 5.41 -9.01 57.78
CA PRO A 30 4.36 -8.32 58.53
C PRO A 30 4.48 -6.79 58.44
N LYS A 31 5.70 -6.25 58.35
CA LYS A 31 5.94 -4.80 58.25
C LYS A 31 5.50 -4.24 56.90
N TRP A 32 5.74 -4.97 55.80
CA TRP A 32 5.28 -4.58 54.47
C TRP A 32 3.77 -4.64 54.32
N ARG A 33 3.13 -5.70 54.83
CA ARG A 33 1.66 -5.80 54.90
C ARG A 33 1.05 -4.65 55.71
N GLY A 34 1.61 -4.35 56.89
CA GLY A 34 1.19 -3.21 57.70
C GLY A 34 1.49 -1.84 57.07
N ARG A 35 2.41 -1.76 56.09
CA ARG A 35 2.68 -0.53 55.33
C ARG A 35 1.67 -0.34 54.21
N ALA A 36 1.30 -1.40 53.50
CA ALA A 36 0.23 -1.37 52.50
C ALA A 36 -1.12 -0.98 53.14
N ALA A 37 -1.47 -1.58 54.28
CA ALA A 37 -2.69 -1.22 55.03
C ALA A 37 -2.71 0.26 55.44
N ARG A 38 -1.60 0.78 55.97
CA ARG A 38 -1.49 2.21 56.33
C ARG A 38 -1.61 3.17 55.14
N LEU A 39 -1.16 2.77 53.95
CA LEU A 39 -1.35 3.58 52.73
C LEU A 39 -2.83 3.64 52.33
N VAL A 40 -3.57 2.55 52.50
CA VAL A 40 -5.03 2.53 52.28
C VAL A 40 -5.75 3.36 53.33
N GLU A 41 -5.33 3.31 54.60
CA GLU A 41 -5.87 4.17 55.67
C GLU A 41 -5.61 5.65 55.38
N GLN A 42 -4.41 6.03 54.93
CA GLN A 42 -4.09 7.39 54.52
C GLN A 42 -4.94 7.86 53.32
N TRP A 43 -5.23 6.97 52.37
CA TRP A 43 -6.18 7.25 51.30
C TRP A 43 -7.58 7.53 51.86
N GLY A 44 -8.04 6.75 52.84
CA GLY A 44 -9.32 6.97 53.51
C GLY A 44 -9.39 8.28 54.30
N GLU A 45 -8.35 8.60 55.09
CA GLU A 45 -8.27 9.83 55.89
C GLU A 45 -8.29 11.09 55.02
N THR A 46 -7.59 11.06 53.88
CA THR A 46 -7.56 12.17 52.92
C THR A 46 -8.90 12.39 52.21
N HIS A 47 -9.78 11.39 52.23
CA HIS A 47 -11.11 11.41 51.59
C HIS A 47 -12.26 11.33 52.62
N GLY A 48 -12.01 11.70 53.87
CA GLY A 48 -13.05 11.99 54.86
C GLY A 48 -13.46 10.83 55.78
N ALA A 49 -12.81 9.66 55.72
CA ALA A 49 -13.05 8.59 56.68
C ALA A 49 -12.27 8.85 57.98
N ARG A 50 -12.98 8.92 59.12
CA ARG A 50 -12.37 8.99 60.47
C ARG A 50 -12.69 7.70 61.22
N ASN A 51 -11.73 6.77 61.22
CA ASN A 51 -11.68 5.59 62.09
C ASN A 51 -12.83 4.55 62.00
N SER A 52 -13.65 4.56 60.95
CA SER A 52 -14.44 3.39 60.56
C SER A 52 -13.67 2.61 59.49
N LYS A 53 -13.63 1.27 59.56
CA LYS A 53 -13.07 0.41 58.51
C LYS A 53 -14.02 0.37 57.29
N GLU A 54 -14.43 1.54 56.81
CA GLU A 54 -15.36 1.74 55.70
C GLU A 54 -14.60 2.12 54.42
N PRO A 55 -14.95 1.57 53.26
CA PRO A 55 -14.33 1.95 51.99
C PRO A 55 -14.61 3.43 51.63
N ALA A 56 -13.56 4.25 51.58
CA ALA A 56 -13.64 5.68 51.27
C ALA A 56 -13.09 6.07 49.89
N GLY A 57 -13.58 7.19 49.35
CA GLY A 57 -13.14 7.76 48.07
C GLY A 57 -13.62 7.02 46.82
N LEU A 58 -14.71 6.23 46.91
CA LEU A 58 -15.25 5.45 45.79
C LEU A 58 -15.78 6.32 44.64
N ASP A 59 -16.26 7.53 44.92
CA ASP A 59 -16.69 8.54 43.95
C ASP A 59 -15.55 9.12 43.10
N ARG A 60 -14.29 8.90 43.53
CA ARG A 60 -13.06 9.36 42.86
C ARG A 60 -12.14 8.20 42.47
N ASP A 61 -12.70 7.16 41.86
CA ASP A 61 -11.97 5.96 41.41
C ASP A 61 -11.29 5.17 42.55
N GLY A 62 -11.65 5.40 43.82
CA GLY A 62 -11.06 4.74 44.99
C GLY A 62 -11.17 3.22 44.97
N LEU A 63 -12.13 2.65 44.22
CA LEU A 63 -12.22 1.21 43.96
C LEU A 63 -10.89 0.62 43.45
N LYS A 64 -10.16 1.36 42.60
CA LYS A 64 -8.86 0.94 42.06
C LYS A 64 -7.81 0.77 43.16
N VAL A 65 -7.89 1.57 44.23
CA VAL A 65 -6.98 1.51 45.38
C VAL A 65 -7.17 0.19 46.13
N TYR A 66 -8.43 -0.19 46.39
CA TYR A 66 -8.76 -1.47 47.01
C TYR A 66 -8.47 -2.66 46.08
N GLN A 67 -8.65 -2.52 44.76
CA GLN A 67 -8.22 -3.51 43.77
C GLN A 67 -6.70 -3.72 43.77
N GLY A 68 -5.91 -2.64 43.77
CA GLY A 68 -4.45 -2.73 43.85
C GLY A 68 -3.98 -3.41 45.14
N TRP A 69 -4.63 -3.12 46.27
CA TRP A 69 -4.34 -3.80 47.54
C TRP A 69 -4.68 -5.29 47.49
N PHE A 70 -5.87 -5.63 47.00
CA PHE A 70 -6.33 -7.02 46.85
C PHE A 70 -5.41 -7.81 45.91
N ASN A 71 -5.09 -7.26 44.73
CA ASN A 71 -4.19 -7.86 43.75
C ASN A 71 -2.80 -8.12 44.34
N GLY A 72 -2.23 -7.15 45.06
CA GLY A 72 -0.93 -7.32 45.70
C GLY A 72 -0.91 -8.41 46.79
N LEU A 73 -2.00 -8.59 47.53
CA LEU A 73 -2.13 -9.67 48.51
C LEU A 73 -2.25 -11.05 47.83
N ILE A 74 -3.07 -11.16 46.78
CA ILE A 74 -3.23 -12.39 45.98
C ILE A 74 -1.91 -12.79 45.32
N ASN A 75 -1.23 -11.85 44.66
CA ASN A 75 0.03 -12.09 43.96
C ASN A 75 1.18 -12.50 44.90
N SER A 76 1.13 -12.10 46.17
CA SER A 76 2.13 -12.49 47.18
C SER A 76 1.77 -13.72 47.99
N HIS A 77 0.63 -14.36 47.71
CA HIS A 77 0.06 -15.44 48.54
C HIS A 77 -0.07 -15.06 50.02
N SER A 78 -0.36 -13.79 50.30
CA SER A 78 -0.54 -13.27 51.66
C SER A 78 -1.97 -13.55 52.16
N PRO A 79 -2.17 -13.75 53.48
CA PRO A 79 -3.52 -13.91 54.03
C PRO A 79 -4.33 -12.61 53.88
N LEU A 80 -5.62 -12.76 53.60
CA LEU A 80 -6.55 -11.66 53.32
C LEU A 80 -7.11 -10.97 54.57
N ASP A 81 -6.74 -11.40 55.78
CA ASP A 81 -7.22 -10.84 57.05
C ASP A 81 -7.26 -9.30 57.11
N PRO A 82 -6.28 -8.56 56.56
CA PRO A 82 -6.30 -7.10 56.62
C PRO A 82 -7.42 -6.42 55.81
N ILE A 83 -7.87 -7.05 54.70
CA ILE A 83 -8.88 -6.47 53.80
C ILE A 83 -10.30 -6.93 54.14
N ILE A 84 -10.46 -8.04 54.89
CA ILE A 84 -11.77 -8.61 55.29
C ILE A 84 -12.77 -7.55 55.82
N PRO A 85 -12.40 -6.64 56.73
CA PRO A 85 -13.36 -5.67 57.26
C PRO A 85 -13.96 -4.73 56.21
N TYR A 86 -13.25 -4.52 55.09
CA TYR A 86 -13.72 -3.70 53.97
C TYR A 86 -14.59 -4.51 52.99
N LEU A 87 -14.37 -5.82 52.87
CA LEU A 87 -15.12 -6.73 52.00
C LEU A 87 -16.53 -7.04 52.53
N GLU A 88 -16.75 -6.88 53.84
CA GLU A 88 -18.07 -7.00 54.46
C GLU A 88 -18.99 -5.80 54.13
N HIS A 89 -18.41 -4.67 53.71
CA HIS A 89 -19.18 -3.46 53.48
C HIS A 89 -19.89 -3.49 52.10
N PRO A 90 -21.21 -3.20 52.00
CA PRO A 90 -21.96 -3.30 50.75
C PRO A 90 -21.45 -2.43 49.59
N SER A 91 -20.69 -1.37 49.89
CA SER A 91 -20.14 -0.45 48.89
C SER A 91 -18.92 -1.00 48.14
N LEU A 92 -18.31 -2.11 48.59
CA LEU A 92 -17.16 -2.74 47.97
C LEU A 92 -17.45 -4.21 47.63
N PRO A 93 -18.28 -4.48 46.60
CA PRO A 93 -18.66 -5.85 46.26
C PRO A 93 -17.45 -6.66 45.77
N ILE A 94 -17.32 -7.89 46.26
CA ILE A 94 -16.20 -8.79 45.93
C ILE A 94 -16.10 -9.07 44.41
N SER A 95 -17.23 -9.08 43.71
CA SER A 95 -17.28 -9.23 42.25
C SER A 95 -16.49 -8.14 41.52
N SER A 96 -16.48 -6.91 42.02
CA SER A 96 -15.74 -5.79 41.43
C SER A 96 -14.23 -5.89 41.68
N LEU A 97 -13.81 -6.54 42.77
CA LEU A 97 -12.39 -6.83 43.02
C LEU A 97 -11.92 -8.02 42.17
N LEU A 98 -12.73 -9.08 42.07
CA LEU A 98 -12.43 -10.27 41.26
C LEU A 98 -12.38 -9.96 39.75
N GLN A 99 -13.22 -9.03 39.25
CA GLN A 99 -13.16 -8.55 37.86
C GLN A 99 -11.86 -7.81 37.52
N GLY A 100 -11.12 -7.32 38.52
CA GLY A 100 -9.86 -6.60 38.35
C GLY A 100 -8.61 -7.50 38.30
N LEU A 101 -8.78 -8.82 38.40
CA LEU A 101 -7.69 -9.80 38.41
C LEU A 101 -7.45 -10.42 37.02
N GLU A 102 -6.20 -10.86 36.80
CA GLU A 102 -5.85 -11.69 35.64
C GLU A 102 -6.56 -13.06 35.69
N PRO A 103 -7.02 -13.62 34.54
CA PRO A 103 -7.75 -14.89 34.52
C PRO A 103 -7.02 -16.08 35.14
N SER A 104 -5.68 -16.05 35.15
CA SER A 104 -4.82 -17.06 35.78
C SER A 104 -4.79 -16.97 37.30
N ALA A 105 -4.98 -15.77 37.87
CA ALA A 105 -5.01 -15.52 39.30
C ALA A 105 -6.42 -15.70 39.89
N LEU A 106 -7.46 -15.70 39.05
CA LEU A 106 -8.86 -15.78 39.47
C LEU A 106 -9.21 -17.06 40.27
N PRO A 107 -8.75 -18.28 39.89
CA PRO A 107 -9.04 -19.48 40.68
C PRO A 107 -8.39 -19.41 42.07
N LEU A 108 -7.14 -18.94 42.12
CA LEU A 108 -6.38 -18.77 43.36
C LEU A 108 -7.04 -17.71 44.27
N ALA A 109 -7.49 -16.59 43.70
CA ALA A 109 -8.18 -15.54 44.43
C ALA A 109 -9.54 -15.99 44.97
N CYS A 110 -10.34 -16.71 44.17
CA CYS A 110 -11.61 -17.26 44.63
C CYS A 110 -11.39 -18.23 45.79
N GLN A 111 -10.38 -19.10 45.69
CA GLN A 111 -10.03 -20.04 46.76
C GLN A 111 -9.58 -19.30 48.03
N ALA A 112 -8.67 -18.33 47.91
CA ALA A 112 -8.17 -17.55 49.04
C ALA A 112 -9.29 -16.76 49.75
N VAL A 113 -10.26 -16.23 49.00
CA VAL A 113 -11.42 -15.53 49.59
C VAL A 113 -12.37 -16.51 50.27
N ILE A 114 -12.59 -17.71 49.73
CA ILE A 114 -13.42 -18.74 50.37
C ILE A 114 -12.76 -19.21 51.69
N GLU A 115 -11.46 -19.47 51.68
CA GLU A 115 -10.71 -19.88 52.88
C GLU A 115 -10.73 -18.79 53.96
N ALA A 116 -10.62 -17.52 53.56
CA ALA A 116 -10.72 -16.40 54.49
C ALA A 116 -12.16 -16.20 55.01
N ALA A 117 -13.18 -16.38 54.17
CA ALA A 117 -14.59 -16.32 54.57
C ALA A 117 -14.97 -17.43 55.56
N GLU A 118 -14.43 -18.64 55.38
CA GLU A 118 -14.62 -19.76 56.31
C GLU A 118 -13.91 -19.50 57.65
N SER A 119 -12.68 -18.99 57.61
CA SER A 119 -11.88 -18.70 58.82
C SER A 119 -12.50 -17.59 59.69
N HIS A 120 -13.17 -16.60 59.08
CA HIS A 120 -13.83 -15.49 59.78
C HIS A 120 -15.35 -15.66 59.94
N SER A 121 -15.91 -16.83 59.59
CA SER A 121 -17.36 -17.15 59.72
C SER A 121 -18.30 -16.19 58.95
N LEU A 122 -17.98 -15.86 57.69
CA LEU A 122 -18.74 -14.94 56.83
C LEU A 122 -19.47 -15.67 55.68
N PRO A 123 -20.72 -16.14 55.87
CA PRO A 123 -21.44 -16.94 54.88
C PRO A 123 -21.91 -16.17 53.64
N SER A 124 -22.15 -14.85 53.75
CA SER A 124 -22.56 -13.99 52.62
C SER A 124 -21.46 -13.84 51.59
N LEU A 125 -20.23 -13.54 52.03
CA LEU A 125 -19.07 -13.38 51.14
C LEU A 125 -18.76 -14.67 50.37
N ARG A 126 -18.93 -15.83 51.00
CA ARG A 126 -18.80 -17.15 50.33
C ARG A 126 -19.83 -17.32 49.22
N GLN A 127 -21.09 -16.97 49.48
CA GLN A 127 -22.16 -17.08 48.48
C GLN A 127 -21.91 -16.16 47.28
N ASP A 128 -21.43 -14.94 47.52
CA ASP A 128 -21.11 -13.98 46.45
C ASP A 128 -19.99 -14.47 45.52
N VAL A 129 -18.96 -15.11 46.07
CA VAL A 129 -17.87 -15.72 45.27
C VAL A 129 -18.37 -16.92 44.46
N LEU A 130 -19.22 -17.77 45.05
CA LEU A 130 -19.80 -18.92 44.33
C LEU A 130 -20.75 -18.48 43.20
N ALA A 131 -21.54 -17.42 43.42
CA ALA A 131 -22.39 -16.82 42.40
C ALA A 131 -21.55 -16.24 41.24
N PHE A 132 -20.44 -15.57 41.56
CA PHE A 132 -19.50 -15.06 40.57
C PHE A 132 -18.86 -16.18 39.73
N GLN A 133 -18.45 -17.29 40.36
CA GLN A 133 -17.92 -18.47 39.65
C GLN A 133 -18.96 -19.08 38.69
N GLY A 134 -20.24 -19.12 39.08
CA GLY A 134 -21.34 -19.61 38.23
C GLY A 134 -21.57 -18.75 36.99
N LEU A 135 -21.62 -17.42 37.16
CA LEU A 135 -21.76 -16.46 36.06
C LEU A 135 -20.57 -16.51 35.08
N GLU A 136 -19.36 -16.65 35.60
CA GLU A 136 -18.15 -16.73 34.78
C GLU A 136 -18.07 -18.06 34.01
N LYS A 137 -18.56 -19.16 34.60
CA LYS A 137 -18.71 -20.44 33.92
C LYS A 137 -19.72 -20.35 32.77
N GLN A 138 -20.89 -19.73 32.99
CA GLN A 138 -21.87 -19.49 31.92
C GLN A 138 -21.29 -18.61 30.80
N ARG A 139 -20.61 -17.52 31.14
CA ARG A 139 -19.94 -16.64 30.16
C ARG A 139 -18.89 -17.40 29.33
N ARG A 140 -18.15 -18.33 29.95
CA ARG A 140 -17.19 -19.21 29.24
C ARG A 140 -17.91 -20.21 28.34
N GLU A 141 -19.02 -20.80 28.79
CA GLU A 141 -19.83 -21.73 28.00
C GLU A 141 -20.48 -21.05 26.80
N GLU A 142 -20.97 -19.80 26.94
CA GLU A 142 -21.47 -18.97 25.84
C GLU A 142 -20.38 -18.59 24.82
N LEU A 143 -19.14 -18.34 25.28
CA LEU A 143 -17.99 -18.08 24.39
C LEU A 143 -17.53 -19.32 23.59
N VAL A 144 -17.76 -20.53 24.15
CA VAL A 144 -17.32 -21.82 23.61
C VAL A 144 -18.36 -22.47 22.68
N SER A 145 -19.63 -22.05 22.68
CA SER A 145 -20.70 -22.78 21.96
C SER A 145 -20.74 -22.61 20.43
N GLU A 146 -19.97 -21.69 19.83
CA GLU A 146 -19.95 -21.53 18.36
C GLU A 146 -18.71 -22.15 17.73
N VAL A 147 -18.88 -23.34 17.14
CA VAL A 147 -17.87 -23.98 16.28
C VAL A 147 -17.83 -23.26 14.93
N ILE A 148 -16.86 -22.36 14.73
CA ILE A 148 -16.59 -21.76 13.42
C ILE A 148 -15.88 -22.82 12.55
N GLY A 149 -16.43 -23.09 11.37
CA GLY A 149 -15.84 -24.04 10.42
C GLY A 149 -14.40 -23.67 10.02
N GLU A 150 -13.54 -24.68 9.89
CA GLU A 150 -12.17 -24.47 9.45
C GLU A 150 -12.12 -24.17 7.94
N VAL A 151 -11.29 -23.20 7.53
CA VAL A 151 -11.03 -22.90 6.12
C VAL A 151 -10.16 -24.03 5.58
N ALA A 152 -10.60 -24.72 4.52
CA ALA A 152 -9.79 -25.72 3.88
C ALA A 152 -8.52 -25.05 3.32
N PRO A 153 -7.31 -25.47 3.74
CA PRO A 153 -6.10 -24.88 3.20
C PRO A 153 -5.99 -25.21 1.70
N VAL A 154 -5.36 -24.33 0.93
CA VAL A 154 -4.93 -24.69 -0.43
C VAL A 154 -3.94 -25.85 -0.30
N ALA A 155 -4.37 -27.05 -0.72
CA ALA A 155 -3.57 -28.27 -0.63
C ALA A 155 -2.34 -28.21 -1.55
N GLU A 156 -1.26 -28.88 -1.13
CA GLU A 156 -0.10 -29.13 -1.99
C GLU A 156 -0.33 -30.40 -2.81
N SER A 157 -0.01 -30.36 -4.10
CA SER A 157 -0.08 -31.53 -4.96
C SER A 157 0.96 -32.58 -4.56
N ALA A 158 0.58 -33.52 -3.68
CA ALA A 158 1.23 -34.81 -3.59
C ALA A 158 1.07 -35.47 -4.98
N GLY A 159 2.19 -35.68 -5.68
CA GLY A 159 2.17 -36.24 -7.02
C GLY A 159 1.35 -37.54 -7.04
N LYS A 160 0.39 -37.64 -7.96
CA LYS A 160 -0.27 -38.91 -8.28
C LYS A 160 0.79 -39.89 -8.80
N SER A 161 1.49 -40.58 -7.91
CA SER A 161 2.12 -41.85 -8.27
C SER A 161 0.99 -42.86 -8.41
N SER A 162 0.72 -43.31 -9.62
CA SER A 162 -0.22 -44.40 -9.86
C SER A 162 0.28 -45.66 -9.14
N LYS A 163 -0.26 -45.95 -7.96
CA LYS A 163 -0.55 -47.30 -7.47
C LYS A 163 -1.34 -47.21 -6.16
N GLN A 164 -2.46 -47.92 -6.16
CA GLN A 164 -3.36 -48.10 -5.03
C GLN A 164 -2.61 -48.47 -3.76
N THR A 165 -2.82 -47.69 -2.69
CA THR A 165 -2.91 -48.19 -1.31
C THR A 165 -3.66 -47.13 -0.50
N HIS A 166 -4.79 -47.51 0.08
CA HIS A 166 -5.58 -46.68 0.98
C HIS A 166 -4.76 -46.40 2.24
N VAL A 167 -4.13 -45.23 2.32
CA VAL A 167 -3.69 -44.63 3.59
C VAL A 167 -4.19 -43.19 3.59
N SER A 168 -5.01 -42.85 4.58
CA SER A 168 -5.57 -41.52 4.78
C SER A 168 -4.45 -40.53 5.17
N HIS A 169 -3.77 -39.97 4.17
CA HIS A 169 -2.91 -38.81 4.42
C HIS A 169 -3.80 -37.60 4.71
N ARG A 170 -3.82 -37.14 5.97
CA ARG A 170 -4.39 -35.83 6.34
C ARG A 170 -3.70 -34.76 5.49
N ASN A 171 -4.49 -34.00 4.74
CA ASN A 171 -4.05 -32.79 4.03
C ASN A 171 -3.50 -31.78 5.06
N GLU A 172 -2.18 -31.64 5.18
CA GLU A 172 -1.59 -30.62 6.05
C GLU A 172 -1.53 -29.26 5.35
N ALA A 173 -1.83 -28.20 6.11
CA ALA A 173 -1.81 -26.82 5.64
C ALA A 173 -0.37 -26.29 5.40
N ARG A 174 -0.21 -25.36 4.45
CA ARG A 174 1.08 -24.67 4.21
C ARG A 174 1.60 -23.99 5.47
N PHE A 175 2.92 -24.00 5.66
CA PHE A 175 3.56 -23.39 6.82
C PHE A 175 3.24 -21.90 6.98
N ALA A 176 3.21 -21.12 5.89
CA ALA A 176 2.81 -19.72 5.95
C ALA A 176 1.36 -19.50 6.43
N ILE A 177 0.44 -20.43 6.15
CA ILE A 177 -0.93 -20.40 6.68
C ILE A 177 -0.94 -20.82 8.14
N THR A 178 -0.18 -21.85 8.51
CA THR A 178 -0.05 -22.28 9.91
C THR A 178 0.55 -21.17 10.79
N ASN A 179 1.56 -20.46 10.29
CA ASN A 179 2.18 -19.32 10.96
C ASN A 179 1.23 -18.11 11.03
N LEU A 180 0.46 -17.85 9.96
CA LEU A 180 -0.62 -16.87 9.99
C LEU A 180 -1.65 -17.23 11.06
N ARG A 181 -2.13 -18.49 11.09
CA ARG A 181 -3.08 -18.99 12.10
C ARG A 181 -2.51 -18.86 13.51
N GLN A 182 -1.21 -19.14 13.69
CA GLN A 182 -0.53 -18.93 14.96
C GLN A 182 -0.48 -17.45 15.36
N ALA A 183 -0.15 -16.54 14.45
CA ALA A 183 -0.18 -15.10 14.72
C ALA A 183 -1.61 -14.61 15.07
N LEU A 184 -2.60 -15.11 14.32
CA LEU A 184 -4.01 -14.78 14.53
C LEU A 184 -4.59 -15.41 15.81
N SER A 185 -4.02 -16.50 16.33
CA SER A 185 -4.46 -17.09 17.61
C SER A 185 -4.35 -16.13 18.80
N ALA A 186 -3.50 -15.08 18.70
CA ALA A 186 -3.44 -14.01 19.69
C ALA A 186 -4.77 -13.25 19.83
N ILE A 187 -5.56 -13.22 18.75
CA ILE A 187 -6.91 -12.66 18.71
C ILE A 187 -7.83 -13.50 19.58
N ASP A 188 -7.77 -14.83 19.55
CA ASP A 188 -8.72 -15.67 20.30
C ASP A 188 -8.56 -15.64 21.84
N SER A 189 -7.57 -14.91 22.37
CA SER A 189 -7.40 -14.77 23.82
C SER A 189 -8.52 -13.96 24.47
N SER A 190 -8.93 -14.33 25.68
CA SER A 190 -9.98 -13.64 26.47
C SER A 190 -9.53 -12.32 27.12
N SER A 191 -8.37 -11.80 26.72
CA SER A 191 -7.81 -10.57 27.29
C SER A 191 -8.47 -9.30 26.74
N ILE A 192 -8.25 -8.14 27.37
CA ILE A 192 -8.79 -6.86 26.87
C ILE A 192 -8.25 -6.54 25.45
N PRO A 193 -9.03 -5.88 24.57
CA PRO A 193 -8.64 -5.65 23.16
C PRO A 193 -7.27 -5.02 22.97
N ILE A 194 -6.84 -4.12 23.86
CA ILE A 194 -5.51 -3.50 23.78
C ILE A 194 -4.36 -4.47 24.08
N ASN A 195 -4.56 -5.44 24.98
CA ASN A 195 -3.59 -6.48 25.26
C ASN A 195 -3.56 -7.49 24.11
N ARG A 196 -4.72 -7.87 23.58
CA ARG A 196 -4.87 -8.67 22.34
C ARG A 196 -4.15 -8.01 21.17
N GLN A 197 -4.29 -6.69 21.00
CA GLN A 197 -3.61 -5.95 19.96
C GLN A 197 -2.09 -5.97 20.14
N ARG A 198 -1.58 -5.73 21.35
CA ARG A 198 -0.13 -5.79 21.62
C ARG A 198 0.40 -7.20 21.38
N ALA A 199 -0.34 -8.21 21.84
CA ALA A 199 -0.01 -9.61 21.60
C ALA A 199 -0.02 -9.95 20.12
N LEU A 200 -1.00 -9.46 19.35
CA LEU A 200 -1.09 -9.61 17.89
C LEU A 200 0.10 -8.95 17.20
N GLU A 201 0.40 -7.70 17.52
CA GLU A 201 1.54 -6.96 16.97
C GLU A 201 2.86 -7.70 17.30
N ASN A 202 3.04 -8.15 18.54
CA ASN A 202 4.20 -8.98 18.95
C ASN A 202 4.23 -10.35 18.26
N ALA A 203 3.07 -11.01 18.11
CA ALA A 203 2.94 -12.34 17.51
C ALA A 203 3.18 -12.29 16.01
N SER A 204 2.64 -11.30 15.30
CA SER A 204 2.96 -10.97 13.91
C SER A 204 4.45 -10.89 13.63
N LEU A 205 5.18 -10.39 14.62
CA LEU A 205 6.60 -10.22 14.55
C LEU A 205 7.39 -11.44 14.97
N GLN A 206 6.97 -12.11 16.04
CA GLN A 206 7.49 -13.41 16.41
C GLN A 206 7.27 -14.42 15.29
N ALA A 207 6.10 -14.46 14.65
CA ALA A 207 5.76 -15.24 13.47
C ALA A 207 6.71 -14.93 12.30
N ALA A 208 6.92 -13.65 12.00
CA ALA A 208 7.89 -13.22 10.99
C ALA A 208 9.33 -13.65 11.29
N ARG A 209 9.60 -14.16 12.51
CA ARG A 209 10.94 -14.55 12.97
C ARG A 209 11.08 -16.00 13.33
N ALA A 210 10.02 -16.63 13.79
CA ALA A 210 9.86 -18.06 13.89
C ALA A 210 9.92 -18.61 12.47
N GLU A 211 9.33 -17.95 11.47
CA GLU A 211 9.52 -18.29 10.06
C GLU A 211 10.99 -18.19 9.62
N LEU A 212 11.70 -17.11 10.01
CA LEU A 212 13.13 -16.97 9.72
C LEU A 212 13.98 -18.00 10.48
N GLU A 213 13.71 -18.26 11.75
CA GLU A 213 14.46 -19.19 12.59
C GLU A 213 14.14 -20.65 12.32
N GLU A 214 12.90 -20.98 12.02
CA GLU A 214 12.48 -22.31 11.59
C GLU A 214 12.97 -22.59 10.18
N SER A 215 13.00 -21.59 9.28
CA SER A 215 13.73 -21.74 8.03
C SER A 215 15.21 -22.05 8.29
N ALA A 216 15.86 -21.38 9.24
CA ALA A 216 17.25 -21.65 9.60
C ALA A 216 17.46 -22.99 10.35
N LYS A 217 16.56 -23.37 11.26
CA LYS A 217 16.61 -24.60 12.07
C LYS A 217 16.25 -25.83 11.26
N ARG A 218 15.28 -25.76 10.35
CA ARG A 218 14.96 -26.85 9.41
C ARG A 218 16.10 -27.08 8.41
N ILE A 219 16.81 -26.02 8.03
CA ILE A 219 18.08 -26.14 7.31
C ILE A 219 19.12 -26.84 8.21
N GLN A 220 19.21 -26.54 9.50
CA GLN A 220 20.23 -27.15 10.39
C GLN A 220 19.90 -28.57 10.91
N ALA A 221 18.62 -28.96 11.03
CA ALA A 221 18.16 -30.18 11.70
C ALA A 221 17.87 -31.36 10.76
N ALA A 222 18.15 -31.22 9.46
CA ALA A 222 17.92 -32.27 8.45
C ALA A 222 18.99 -33.39 8.52
N GLY A 223 19.10 -34.03 9.67
CA GLY A 223 19.80 -35.30 9.87
C GLY A 223 18.82 -36.48 9.91
N ASP A 224 19.10 -37.49 9.09
CA ASP A 224 18.55 -38.86 9.05
C ASP A 224 17.25 -39.13 9.83
N THR A 225 16.10 -39.01 9.17
CA THR A 225 14.95 -39.92 9.41
C THR A 225 13.91 -39.82 8.29
N SER A 226 13.21 -40.93 8.07
CA SER A 226 12.34 -41.29 6.94
C SER A 226 11.02 -40.51 6.80
N THR A 227 10.98 -39.22 7.12
CA THR A 227 9.85 -38.29 6.85
C THR A 227 10.07 -37.45 5.57
N LEU A 228 10.95 -37.94 4.68
CA LEU A 228 11.67 -37.26 3.61
C LEU A 228 10.89 -36.81 2.36
N GLN A 229 9.54 -36.81 2.33
CA GLN A 229 8.83 -36.25 1.16
C GLN A 229 8.58 -34.74 1.25
N ARG A 230 8.52 -34.16 2.46
CA ARG A 230 8.28 -32.73 2.72
C ARG A 230 9.55 -31.89 2.96
N SER A 231 10.71 -32.52 3.18
CA SER A 231 11.96 -31.86 3.59
C SER A 231 13.09 -31.88 2.55
N VAL A 232 12.84 -32.37 1.33
CA VAL A 232 13.88 -32.54 0.28
C VAL A 232 14.58 -31.22 -0.03
N LEU A 233 13.82 -30.12 -0.16
CA LEU A 233 14.39 -28.80 -0.41
C LEU A 233 15.28 -28.30 0.74
N GLN A 234 14.86 -28.52 1.99
CA GLN A 234 15.61 -28.13 3.18
C GLN A 234 16.87 -28.98 3.37
N SER A 235 16.79 -30.27 3.06
CA SER A 235 17.95 -31.16 2.99
C SER A 235 18.97 -30.67 1.97
N TRP A 236 18.54 -30.32 0.74
CA TRP A 236 19.44 -29.72 -0.24
C TRP A 236 20.06 -28.41 0.25
N MET A 237 19.27 -27.52 0.86
CA MET A 237 19.77 -26.27 1.42
C MET A 237 20.79 -26.49 2.55
N HIS A 238 20.65 -27.53 3.37
CA HIS A 238 21.63 -27.91 4.38
C HIS A 238 22.93 -28.39 3.76
N THR A 239 22.84 -29.30 2.78
CA THR A 239 24.01 -29.78 2.03
C THR A 239 24.74 -28.61 1.39
N TRP A 240 24.01 -27.70 0.74
CA TRP A 240 24.58 -26.49 0.16
C TRP A 240 25.21 -25.58 1.20
N LEU A 241 24.65 -25.49 2.41
CA LEU A 241 25.23 -24.66 3.49
C LEU A 241 26.61 -25.17 3.90
N GLY A 242 26.76 -26.48 4.10
CA GLY A 242 28.05 -27.09 4.42
C GLY A 242 29.08 -26.91 3.30
N GLU A 243 28.69 -27.24 2.07
CA GLU A 243 29.58 -27.12 0.89
C GLU A 243 29.96 -25.66 0.60
N LEU A 244 29.01 -24.73 0.74
CA LEU A 244 29.25 -23.30 0.53
C LEU A 244 30.19 -22.73 1.60
N THR A 245 30.07 -23.15 2.86
CA THR A 245 30.95 -22.70 3.93
C THR A 245 32.41 -23.06 3.63
N VAL A 246 32.67 -24.31 3.26
CA VAL A 246 34.01 -24.79 2.88
C VAL A 246 34.57 -24.04 1.66
N GLU A 247 33.75 -23.83 0.63
CA GLU A 247 34.16 -23.10 -0.57
C GLU A 247 34.48 -21.62 -0.26
N LEU A 248 33.69 -20.97 0.60
CA LEU A 248 33.93 -19.58 0.99
C LEU A 248 35.19 -19.43 1.85
N GLU A 249 35.46 -20.34 2.79
CA GLU A 249 36.70 -20.36 3.57
C GLU A 249 37.93 -20.47 2.65
N LYS A 250 37.87 -21.40 1.68
CA LYS A 250 38.92 -21.57 0.68
C LYS A 250 39.15 -20.30 -0.15
N ARG A 251 38.08 -19.63 -0.59
CA ARG A 251 38.18 -18.38 -1.35
C ARG A 251 38.78 -17.24 -0.54
N ILE A 252 38.35 -17.09 0.72
CA ILE A 252 38.86 -16.08 1.65
C ILE A 252 40.36 -16.31 1.89
N ALA A 253 40.77 -17.56 2.14
CA ALA A 253 42.18 -17.91 2.30
C ALA A 253 43.01 -17.64 1.03
N SER A 254 42.49 -17.95 -0.16
CA SER A 254 43.14 -17.63 -1.44
C SER A 254 43.30 -16.12 -1.64
N MET A 255 42.26 -15.34 -1.34
CA MET A 255 42.31 -13.88 -1.44
C MET A 255 43.32 -13.28 -0.46
N GLN A 256 43.43 -13.81 0.76
CA GLN A 256 44.42 -13.39 1.74
C GLN A 256 45.84 -13.68 1.23
N ALA A 257 46.10 -14.89 0.73
CA ALA A 257 47.40 -15.27 0.18
C ALA A 257 47.82 -14.42 -1.04
N GLU A 258 46.89 -14.08 -1.92
CA GLU A 258 47.14 -13.17 -3.05
C GLU A 258 47.51 -11.75 -2.60
N ILE A 259 46.95 -11.29 -1.47
CA ILE A 259 47.23 -9.97 -0.92
C ILE A 259 48.60 -9.95 -0.23
N ASP A 260 48.92 -10.99 0.54
CA ASP A 260 50.19 -11.13 1.25
C ASP A 260 51.39 -11.24 0.27
N ALA A 261 51.14 -11.73 -0.95
CA ALA A 261 52.15 -11.84 -2.01
C ALA A 261 52.42 -10.51 -2.77
N LEU A 262 51.68 -9.42 -2.52
CA LEU A 262 51.84 -8.15 -3.23
C LEU A 262 52.90 -7.25 -2.55
N PRO A 263 53.86 -6.67 -3.30
CA PRO A 263 54.85 -5.74 -2.74
C PRO A 263 54.20 -4.44 -2.22
N GLU A 264 54.67 -3.94 -1.08
CA GLU A 264 54.12 -2.76 -0.35
C GLU A 264 53.92 -1.52 -1.24
N SER A 265 54.74 -1.33 -2.28
CA SER A 265 54.64 -0.21 -3.23
C SER A 265 53.36 -0.21 -4.10
N LYS A 266 52.65 -1.34 -4.19
CA LYS A 266 51.36 -1.48 -4.91
C LYS A 266 50.15 -1.56 -3.98
N ALA A 267 50.33 -1.45 -2.66
CA ALA A 267 49.27 -1.32 -1.66
C ALA A 267 48.60 0.07 -1.73
N SER A 268 48.07 0.42 -2.90
CA SER A 268 47.39 1.69 -3.12
C SER A 268 45.99 1.64 -2.50
N VAL A 269 45.82 2.41 -1.41
CA VAL A 269 44.55 2.79 -0.76
C VAL A 269 43.65 3.63 -1.68
N ALA A 270 44.03 3.86 -2.94
CA ALA A 270 43.22 4.62 -3.89
C ALA A 270 41.85 3.94 -4.08
N PRO A 271 40.76 4.74 -4.07
CA PRO A 271 39.40 4.22 -4.19
C PRO A 271 39.25 3.36 -5.44
N PRO A 272 38.53 2.23 -5.37
CA PRO A 272 38.40 1.30 -6.48
C PRO A 272 37.88 2.03 -7.73
N LYS A 273 38.66 2.02 -8.82
CA LYS A 273 38.21 2.45 -10.15
C LYS A 273 37.36 1.32 -10.74
N TYR A 274 36.08 1.30 -10.42
CA TYR A 274 35.13 0.36 -11.00
C TYR A 274 34.97 0.64 -12.50
N SER A 275 35.09 -0.39 -13.33
CA SER A 275 34.89 -0.28 -14.77
C SER A 275 34.04 -1.45 -15.29
N ALA A 276 33.69 -1.40 -16.57
CA ALA A 276 33.05 -2.50 -17.26
C ALA A 276 33.97 -3.74 -17.39
N THR A 277 35.28 -3.59 -17.15
CA THR A 277 36.30 -4.63 -17.36
C THR A 277 37.00 -5.07 -16.08
N ALA A 278 37.00 -4.25 -15.03
CA ALA A 278 37.70 -4.54 -13.77
C ALA A 278 36.70 -4.87 -12.66
N ARG A 279 36.93 -6.01 -11.99
CA ARG A 279 36.23 -6.40 -10.76
C ARG A 279 36.65 -5.52 -9.59
N MET A 280 35.91 -5.61 -8.49
CA MET A 280 36.33 -4.98 -7.23
C MET A 280 37.69 -5.55 -6.80
N LYS A 281 38.59 -4.67 -6.31
CA LYS A 281 39.92 -5.11 -5.84
C LYS A 281 39.75 -6.18 -4.74
N PRO A 282 40.48 -7.31 -4.80
CA PRO A 282 40.39 -8.37 -3.79
C PRO A 282 40.59 -7.85 -2.36
N GLN A 283 41.52 -6.92 -2.15
CA GLN A 283 41.77 -6.24 -0.87
C GLN A 283 40.51 -5.59 -0.27
N VAL A 284 39.74 -4.88 -1.09
CA VAL A 284 38.51 -4.21 -0.62
C VAL A 284 37.41 -5.23 -0.36
N LEU A 285 37.31 -6.27 -1.20
CA LEU A 285 36.31 -7.33 -1.04
C LEU A 285 36.56 -8.15 0.23
N LEU A 286 37.82 -8.53 0.48
CA LEU A 286 38.22 -9.28 1.66
C LEU A 286 37.91 -8.53 2.95
N MET A 287 38.12 -7.21 2.98
CA MET A 287 37.76 -6.37 4.11
C MET A 287 36.27 -6.49 4.47
N TYR A 288 35.37 -6.55 3.49
CA TYR A 288 33.93 -6.68 3.75
C TYR A 288 33.47 -8.12 4.00
N LEU A 289 34.11 -9.12 3.37
CA LEU A 289 33.81 -10.53 3.60
C LEU A 289 34.27 -10.99 5.00
N SER A 290 35.31 -10.37 5.56
CA SER A 290 35.82 -10.71 6.90
C SER A 290 35.01 -10.08 8.05
N LEU A 291 33.98 -9.30 7.75
CA LEU A 291 33.15 -8.62 8.77
C LEU A 291 32.17 -9.55 9.48
N LEU A 292 31.86 -10.70 8.89
CA LEU A 292 30.95 -11.70 9.44
C LEU A 292 31.57 -13.10 9.35
N PRO A 293 31.22 -14.01 10.27
CA PRO A 293 31.53 -15.43 10.15
C PRO A 293 31.06 -16.04 8.81
N VAL A 294 31.84 -16.98 8.28
CA VAL A 294 31.64 -17.55 6.93
C VAL A 294 30.36 -18.38 6.82
N ASP A 295 30.03 -19.11 7.88
CA ASP A 295 28.79 -19.87 8.04
C ASP A 295 27.53 -18.97 7.92
N LYS A 296 27.55 -17.79 8.55
CA LYS A 296 26.47 -16.81 8.44
C LYS A 296 26.36 -16.23 7.03
N LEU A 297 27.49 -15.95 6.38
CA LEU A 297 27.49 -15.48 4.98
C LEU A 297 26.88 -16.52 4.04
N ALA A 298 27.21 -17.80 4.22
CA ALA A 298 26.65 -18.90 3.45
C ALA A 298 25.12 -19.01 3.65
N LEU A 299 24.66 -18.97 4.90
CA LEU A 299 23.24 -19.05 5.24
C LEU A 299 22.42 -17.90 4.65
N ILE A 300 22.89 -16.65 4.83
CA ILE A 300 22.23 -15.46 4.27
C ILE A 300 22.11 -15.58 2.75
N THR A 301 23.16 -16.07 2.08
CA THR A 301 23.19 -16.18 0.62
C THR A 301 22.16 -17.17 0.11
N ILE A 302 22.07 -18.36 0.72
CA ILE A 302 21.10 -19.40 0.34
C ILE A 302 19.67 -18.89 0.55
N LEU A 303 19.35 -18.34 1.73
CA LEU A 303 18.01 -17.84 2.05
C LEU A 303 17.57 -16.71 1.12
N GLU A 304 18.47 -15.77 0.84
CA GLU A 304 18.21 -14.61 -0.01
C GLU A 304 17.99 -15.00 -1.47
N ILE A 305 18.78 -15.94 -2.02
CA ILE A 305 18.60 -16.41 -3.40
C ILE A 305 17.30 -17.20 -3.52
N MET A 306 17.02 -18.10 -2.57
CA MET A 306 15.77 -18.85 -2.57
C MET A 306 14.55 -17.92 -2.52
N ARG A 307 14.53 -16.94 -1.60
CA ARG A 307 13.47 -15.92 -1.50
C ARG A 307 13.23 -15.16 -2.81
N MET A 308 14.28 -14.92 -3.57
CA MET A 308 14.20 -14.06 -4.76
C MET A 308 13.72 -14.79 -6.02
N SER A 309 13.49 -16.09 -5.93
CA SER A 309 12.96 -16.91 -7.04
C SER A 309 11.54 -16.50 -7.43
N GLY A 310 11.21 -16.60 -8.72
CA GLY A 310 9.93 -16.13 -9.29
C GLY A 310 9.81 -14.60 -9.38
N SER A 311 10.80 -13.85 -8.92
CA SER A 311 10.76 -12.39 -8.94
C SER A 311 11.24 -11.79 -10.27
N GLY A 312 10.62 -10.68 -10.68
CA GLY A 312 11.12 -9.86 -11.79
C GLY A 312 10.71 -10.32 -13.19
N GLY A 313 9.70 -11.21 -13.30
CA GLY A 313 9.07 -11.60 -14.56
C GLY A 313 9.80 -12.69 -15.33
N ILE A 314 10.63 -13.48 -14.65
CA ILE A 314 11.32 -14.65 -15.20
C ILE A 314 10.62 -15.88 -14.63
N ALA A 315 10.19 -16.78 -15.48
CA ALA A 315 9.63 -18.06 -15.05
C ALA A 315 10.75 -18.89 -14.40
N ASP A 316 10.50 -19.41 -13.20
CA ASP A 316 11.42 -20.31 -12.47
C ASP A 316 12.83 -19.73 -12.30
N GLY A 317 12.91 -18.44 -11.96
CA GLY A 317 14.19 -17.75 -11.83
C GLY A 317 14.10 -16.31 -11.31
N MET A 318 15.22 -15.61 -11.36
CA MET A 318 15.32 -14.20 -10.96
C MET A 318 16.32 -13.43 -11.82
N LYS A 319 16.21 -12.09 -11.79
CA LYS A 319 17.22 -11.21 -12.37
C LYS A 319 18.49 -11.26 -11.52
N VAL A 320 19.63 -11.64 -12.12
CA VAL A 320 20.94 -11.78 -11.45
C VAL A 320 21.29 -10.54 -10.61
N LEU A 321 21.14 -9.35 -11.18
CA LEU A 321 21.41 -8.09 -10.49
C LEU A 321 20.57 -7.92 -9.21
N ARG A 322 19.31 -8.35 -9.25
CA ARG A 322 18.41 -8.21 -8.11
C ARG A 322 18.80 -9.17 -6.99
N GLY A 323 19.16 -10.41 -7.34
CA GLY A 323 19.68 -11.42 -6.39
C GLY A 323 20.95 -10.95 -5.69
N MET A 324 21.97 -10.54 -6.46
CA MET A 324 23.26 -10.09 -5.89
C MET A 324 23.10 -8.87 -4.97
N VAL A 325 22.30 -7.86 -5.36
CA VAL A 325 22.06 -6.69 -4.52
C VAL A 325 21.31 -7.06 -3.25
N ALA A 326 20.36 -8.00 -3.30
CA ALA A 326 19.59 -8.44 -2.13
C ALA A 326 20.48 -9.11 -1.09
N VAL A 327 21.34 -10.05 -1.53
CA VAL A 327 22.32 -10.73 -0.67
C VAL A 327 23.26 -9.73 0.01
N GLY A 328 23.93 -8.85 -0.73
CA GLY A 328 24.85 -7.89 -0.12
C GLY A 328 24.17 -6.89 0.83
N LYS A 329 22.92 -6.54 0.55
CA LYS A 329 22.07 -5.74 1.44
C LYS A 329 21.72 -6.46 2.75
N ALA A 330 21.53 -7.77 2.70
CA ALA A 330 21.26 -8.59 3.88
C ALA A 330 22.52 -8.73 4.73
N VAL A 331 23.67 -9.01 4.11
CA VAL A 331 24.99 -9.06 4.77
C VAL A 331 25.32 -7.75 5.50
N GLU A 332 25.16 -6.59 4.85
CA GLU A 332 25.37 -5.28 5.50
C GLU A 332 24.48 -5.08 6.74
N THR A 333 23.24 -5.58 6.66
CA THR A 333 22.27 -5.43 7.75
C THR A 333 22.67 -6.30 8.94
N GLU A 334 23.07 -7.55 8.68
CA GLU A 334 23.51 -8.48 9.71
C GLU A 334 24.78 -7.99 10.41
N PHE A 335 25.76 -7.52 9.64
CA PHE A 335 26.99 -6.93 10.19
C PHE A 335 26.70 -5.80 11.18
N ARG A 336 25.81 -4.86 10.83
CA ARG A 336 25.42 -3.77 11.73
C ARG A 336 24.75 -4.30 12.99
N ALA A 337 23.89 -5.30 12.87
CA ALA A 337 23.22 -5.89 14.01
C ALA A 337 24.26 -6.48 14.98
N GLU A 338 25.17 -7.30 14.46
CA GLU A 338 26.22 -7.95 15.24
C GLU A 338 27.19 -6.93 15.88
N THR A 339 27.53 -5.86 15.17
CA THR A 339 28.39 -4.81 15.72
C THR A 339 27.73 -4.08 16.90
N ILE A 340 26.45 -3.70 16.76
CA ILE A 340 25.70 -3.06 17.87
C ILE A 340 25.61 -4.03 19.06
N LYS A 341 25.35 -5.32 18.79
CA LYS A 341 25.24 -6.35 19.82
C LYS A 341 26.54 -6.54 20.59
N ASN A 342 27.67 -6.60 19.88
CA ASN A 342 28.98 -6.95 20.46
C ASN A 342 29.61 -5.77 21.21
N VAL A 343 29.46 -4.55 20.69
CA VAL A 343 30.13 -3.35 21.27
C VAL A 343 29.29 -2.74 22.38
N ALA A 344 28.02 -2.46 22.13
CA ALA A 344 27.16 -1.85 23.14
C ALA A 344 26.69 -2.89 24.18
N GLY A 345 26.63 -4.17 23.80
CA GLY A 345 26.13 -5.24 24.66
C GLY A 345 24.62 -5.45 24.51
N VAL A 346 24.17 -6.65 24.88
CA VAL A 346 22.78 -7.13 24.68
C VAL A 346 21.76 -6.37 25.54
N ASP A 347 22.20 -5.68 26.59
CA ASP A 347 21.32 -4.88 27.47
C ASP A 347 21.46 -3.37 27.24
N SER A 348 22.25 -2.94 26.24
CA SER A 348 22.46 -1.52 25.98
C SER A 348 21.23 -0.83 25.40
N TYR A 349 21.13 0.47 25.69
CA TYR A 349 20.14 1.36 25.09
C TYR A 349 20.15 1.31 23.55
N HIS A 350 21.33 1.21 22.95
CA HIS A 350 21.47 1.16 21.49
C HIS A 350 20.97 -0.18 20.94
N TRP A 351 21.37 -1.31 21.52
CA TRP A 351 20.88 -2.62 21.10
C TRP A 351 19.37 -2.76 21.32
N LEU A 352 18.85 -2.41 22.50
CA LEU A 352 17.41 -2.44 22.81
C LEU A 352 16.56 -1.59 21.85
N LYS A 353 17.14 -0.57 21.20
CA LYS A 353 16.48 0.19 20.14
C LYS A 353 16.55 -0.45 18.75
N THR A 354 17.53 -1.31 18.50
CA THR A 354 17.56 -2.17 17.30
C THR A 354 16.59 -3.33 17.42
N ILE A 355 16.35 -3.74 18.66
CA ILE A 355 15.31 -4.65 19.04
C ILE A 355 13.99 -3.95 18.79
N ASP A 356 13.21 -4.49 17.87
CA ASP A 356 11.88 -3.97 17.67
C ASP A 356 11.06 -4.29 18.94
N PRO A 357 10.54 -3.27 19.65
CA PRO A 357 9.96 -3.41 20.99
C PRO A 357 8.86 -4.46 21.06
N GLN A 358 8.24 -4.75 19.93
CA GLN A 358 7.19 -5.72 19.82
C GLN A 358 7.70 -7.13 19.56
N THR A 359 8.70 -7.18 18.70
CA THR A 359 9.18 -8.42 18.15
C THR A 359 10.13 -9.16 19.13
N GLN A 360 10.82 -8.41 20.01
CA GLN A 360 11.91 -8.85 20.90
C GLN A 360 13.15 -9.49 20.23
N LYS A 361 13.55 -9.01 19.04
CA LYS A 361 14.75 -9.41 18.27
C LYS A 361 15.10 -8.22 17.33
N PRO A 362 16.17 -8.28 16.52
CA PRO A 362 16.61 -7.16 15.69
C PRO A 362 15.72 -6.91 14.46
N SER A 363 15.52 -5.64 14.09
CA SER A 363 14.81 -5.23 12.87
C SER A 363 15.73 -4.48 11.91
N ARG A 364 15.74 -4.87 10.64
CA ARG A 364 16.57 -4.25 9.59
C ARG A 364 16.44 -2.73 9.52
N GLN A 365 15.22 -2.21 9.63
CA GLN A 365 14.95 -0.78 9.56
C GLN A 365 15.43 -0.06 10.83
N LEU A 366 15.20 -0.66 12.00
CA LEU A 366 15.63 -0.10 13.27
C LEU A 366 17.15 -0.11 13.42
N ILE A 367 17.81 -1.22 13.05
CA ILE A 367 19.27 -1.32 12.95
C ILE A 367 19.80 -0.19 12.08
N GLY A 368 19.25 0.00 10.88
CA GLY A 368 19.65 1.09 10.00
C GLY A 368 19.43 2.48 10.62
N SER A 369 18.34 2.68 11.36
CA SER A 369 18.02 3.95 12.02
C SER A 369 18.93 4.27 13.21
N VAL A 370 19.21 3.28 14.05
CA VAL A 370 20.10 3.39 15.22
C VAL A 370 21.51 3.66 14.74
N TRP A 371 21.96 2.88 13.75
CA TRP A 371 23.26 3.06 13.12
C TRP A 371 23.40 4.45 12.50
N LYS A 372 22.35 4.98 11.87
CA LYS A 372 22.37 6.34 11.32
C LYS A 372 22.47 7.41 12.43
N LYS A 373 21.73 7.28 13.53
CA LYS A 373 21.76 8.21 14.67
C LYS A 373 23.14 8.26 15.32
N ILE A 374 23.77 7.09 15.52
CA ILE A 374 25.15 7.00 16.02
C ILE A 374 26.10 7.78 15.08
N GLY A 375 25.91 7.64 13.77
CA GLY A 375 26.68 8.40 12.78
C GLY A 375 26.43 9.91 12.79
N GLU A 376 25.19 10.34 13.01
CA GLU A 376 24.85 11.76 13.14
C GLU A 376 25.52 12.36 14.38
N GLN A 377 25.50 11.65 15.52
CA GLN A 377 26.20 12.03 16.76
C GLN A 377 27.71 12.08 16.57
N ALA A 378 28.31 11.05 15.96
CA ALA A 378 29.74 11.00 15.68
C ALA A 378 30.19 12.13 14.74
N ASN A 379 29.39 12.46 13.71
CA ASN A 379 29.67 13.58 12.82
C ASN A 379 29.50 14.95 13.50
N GLN A 380 28.55 15.08 14.43
CA GLN A 380 28.35 16.28 15.22
C GLN A 380 29.52 16.51 16.20
N ALA A 381 29.97 15.45 16.88
CA ALA A 381 31.14 15.49 17.75
C ALA A 381 32.42 15.89 16.98
N LYS A 382 32.62 15.34 15.77
CA LYS A 382 33.74 15.73 14.89
C LYS A 382 33.70 17.20 14.46
N ARG A 383 32.53 17.83 14.39
CA ARG A 383 32.37 19.24 14.01
C ARG A 383 32.61 20.22 15.16
N LEU A 384 32.27 19.83 16.40
CA LEU A 384 32.35 20.70 17.59
C LEU A 384 33.74 20.70 18.27
N GLY A 385 34.63 19.77 17.91
CA GLY A 385 35.94 19.63 18.56
C GLY A 385 35.86 18.94 19.93
N LYS A 386 36.93 18.22 20.32
CA LYS A 386 36.92 17.29 21.48
C LYS A 386 36.43 17.94 22.80
N GLY A 387 36.82 19.19 23.07
CA GLY A 387 36.52 19.86 24.34
C GLY A 387 35.09 20.37 24.53
N GLU A 388 34.35 20.68 23.46
CA GLU A 388 32.93 21.06 23.54
C GLU A 388 32.00 19.86 23.41
N ALA A 389 32.42 18.82 22.68
CA ALA A 389 31.67 17.58 22.53
C ALA A 389 31.47 16.83 23.86
N GLU A 390 32.51 16.79 24.72
CA GLU A 390 32.45 16.18 26.07
C GLU A 390 31.53 16.92 27.05
N ARG A 391 31.19 18.19 26.78
CA ARG A 391 30.30 19.00 27.64
C ARG A 391 28.82 18.90 27.24
N ILE A 392 28.53 18.63 25.96
CA ILE A 392 27.17 18.66 25.40
C ILE A 392 26.57 17.25 25.27
N LEU A 393 27.42 16.24 25.02
CA LEU A 393 26.96 14.85 24.90
C LEU A 393 26.95 14.17 26.27
N PRO A 394 25.89 13.42 26.62
CA PRO A 394 25.83 12.71 27.89
C PRO A 394 26.98 11.70 27.99
N PRO A 395 27.57 11.51 29.19
CA PRO A 395 28.65 10.55 29.40
C PRO A 395 28.06 9.14 29.37
N ASN A 396 27.87 8.59 28.17
CA ASN A 396 27.48 7.20 27.98
C ASN A 396 28.70 6.40 27.51
N HIS A 397 28.92 5.30 28.21
CA HIS A 397 30.01 4.32 28.13
C HIS A 397 30.06 3.50 26.82
N ASP A 398 29.59 4.03 25.68
CA ASP A 398 29.49 3.28 24.43
C ASP A 398 30.51 3.78 23.39
N ASP A 399 31.58 3.01 23.18
CA ASP A 399 32.63 3.16 22.14
C ASP A 399 32.08 3.01 20.69
N MET A 400 30.75 3.00 20.53
CA MET A 400 30.05 2.88 19.25
C MET A 400 30.35 4.03 18.28
N GLN A 401 30.70 5.22 18.79
CA GLN A 401 31.05 6.37 17.96
C GLN A 401 32.40 6.16 17.23
N ASP A 402 33.31 5.41 17.84
CA ASP A 402 34.64 5.14 17.30
C ASP A 402 34.62 4.01 16.26
N ILE A 403 33.66 3.09 16.38
CA ILE A 403 33.51 1.90 15.50
C ILE A 403 32.50 2.14 14.36
N TRP A 404 31.74 3.25 14.41
CA TRP A 404 30.70 3.53 13.42
C TRP A 404 31.24 3.63 11.98
N THR A 405 30.53 3.00 11.03
CA THR A 405 30.84 3.05 9.60
C THR A 405 29.67 3.58 8.75
N PRO A 406 29.93 4.31 7.65
CA PRO A 406 28.87 4.80 6.77
C PRO A 406 28.16 3.65 6.04
N ALA A 407 27.01 3.95 5.44
CA ALA A 407 26.27 2.94 4.69
C ALA A 407 27.02 2.42 3.47
N TRP A 408 26.93 1.10 3.23
CA TRP A 408 27.60 0.50 2.10
C TRP A 408 26.99 1.04 0.82
N SER A 409 27.87 1.46 -0.09
CA SER A 409 27.41 1.84 -1.42
C SER A 409 26.79 0.64 -2.13
N ARG A 410 25.90 0.90 -3.09
CA ARG A 410 25.31 -0.15 -3.93
C ARG A 410 26.38 -0.98 -4.65
N MET A 411 27.55 -0.40 -4.88
CA MET A 411 28.73 -1.07 -5.44
C MET A 411 29.28 -2.15 -4.52
N ILE A 412 29.42 -1.85 -3.23
CA ILE A 412 29.95 -2.78 -2.23
C ILE A 412 28.96 -3.92 -2.02
N GLN A 413 27.67 -3.59 -1.85
CA GLN A 413 26.59 -4.59 -1.76
C GLN A 413 26.63 -5.54 -2.97
N LEU A 414 26.81 -5.00 -4.18
CA LEU A 414 26.91 -5.79 -5.39
C LEU A 414 28.16 -6.66 -5.45
N GLY A 415 29.33 -6.12 -5.05
CA GLY A 415 30.59 -6.85 -5.06
C GLY A 415 30.54 -8.06 -4.13
N VAL A 416 30.19 -7.82 -2.86
CA VAL A 416 30.03 -8.87 -1.84
C VAL A 416 28.96 -9.89 -2.27
N GLY A 417 27.78 -9.40 -2.65
CA GLY A 417 26.69 -10.28 -3.08
C GLY A 417 27.02 -11.08 -4.34
N SER A 418 27.83 -10.54 -5.26
CA SER A 418 28.22 -11.29 -6.47
C SER A 418 29.17 -12.44 -6.18
N GLU A 419 30.10 -12.26 -5.26
CA GLU A 419 31.08 -13.29 -4.90
C GLU A 419 30.39 -14.45 -4.19
N LEU A 420 29.51 -14.14 -3.24
CA LEU A 420 28.73 -15.13 -2.50
C LEU A 420 27.79 -15.92 -3.41
N VAL A 421 27.11 -15.24 -4.34
CA VAL A 421 26.21 -15.92 -5.29
C VAL A 421 27.00 -16.75 -6.31
N ASP A 422 28.16 -16.30 -6.77
CA ASP A 422 29.05 -17.11 -7.62
C ASP A 422 29.53 -18.38 -6.92
N ALA A 423 29.87 -18.29 -5.63
CA ALA A 423 30.20 -19.47 -4.82
C ALA A 423 29.01 -20.43 -4.73
N LEU A 424 27.82 -19.94 -4.41
CA LEU A 424 26.59 -20.75 -4.35
C LEU A 424 26.31 -21.48 -5.67
N LEU A 425 26.45 -20.80 -6.82
CA LEU A 425 26.18 -21.39 -8.13
C LEU A 425 27.14 -22.54 -8.49
N LYS A 426 28.36 -22.57 -7.94
CA LYS A 426 29.33 -23.65 -8.21
C LYS A 426 29.12 -24.87 -7.31
N VAL A 427 28.69 -24.65 -6.08
CA VAL A 427 28.52 -25.73 -5.09
C VAL A 427 27.14 -26.37 -5.15
N ALA A 428 26.08 -25.57 -5.30
CA ALA A 428 24.71 -26.06 -5.17
C ALA A 428 24.31 -27.01 -6.32
N LYS A 429 24.15 -28.29 -5.99
CA LYS A 429 23.71 -29.35 -6.90
C LYS A 429 22.48 -30.09 -6.37
N VAL A 430 21.73 -30.71 -7.27
CA VAL A 430 20.56 -31.55 -6.98
C VAL A 430 20.56 -32.79 -7.83
N GLU A 431 20.05 -33.89 -7.27
CA GLU A 431 19.84 -35.12 -8.01
C GLU A 431 18.52 -35.04 -8.80
N ARG A 432 18.60 -35.36 -10.08
CA ARG A 432 17.44 -35.47 -10.96
C ARG A 432 17.28 -36.89 -11.44
N THR A 433 16.09 -37.44 -11.23
CA THR A 433 15.66 -38.69 -11.85
C THR A 433 14.97 -38.41 -13.18
N ALA A 434 15.41 -39.08 -14.25
CA ALA A 434 14.77 -39.02 -15.54
C ALA A 434 14.73 -40.42 -16.17
N ARG A 435 13.66 -40.72 -16.91
CA ARG A 435 13.56 -41.97 -17.64
C ARG A 435 14.29 -41.82 -18.97
N ASP A 436 15.29 -42.66 -19.22
CA ASP A 436 15.99 -42.69 -20.49
C ASP A 436 14.99 -43.04 -21.61
N ARG A 437 15.04 -42.27 -22.70
CA ARG A 437 14.12 -42.37 -23.83
C ARG A 437 14.36 -43.63 -24.66
N ASN A 438 15.56 -44.21 -24.59
CA ASN A 438 15.98 -45.36 -25.40
C ASN A 438 15.91 -46.67 -24.60
N THR A 439 16.33 -46.66 -23.33
CA THR A 439 16.37 -47.89 -22.49
C THR A 439 15.15 -48.02 -21.57
N GLY A 440 14.44 -46.91 -21.29
CA GLY A 440 13.29 -46.90 -20.39
C GLY A 440 13.66 -47.04 -18.90
N GLU A 441 14.95 -47.07 -18.56
CA GLU A 441 15.46 -47.13 -17.19
C GLU A 441 15.43 -45.76 -16.52
N ILE A 442 15.32 -45.73 -15.18
CA ILE A 442 15.40 -44.51 -14.39
C ILE A 442 16.87 -44.20 -14.16
N VAL A 443 17.37 -43.15 -14.78
CA VAL A 443 18.74 -42.65 -14.59
C VAL A 443 18.71 -41.52 -13.58
N MET A 444 19.64 -41.54 -12.63
CA MET A 444 19.88 -40.46 -11.67
C MET A 444 21.13 -39.67 -12.08
N GLU A 445 21.01 -38.36 -12.23
CA GLU A 445 22.12 -37.48 -12.57
C GLU A 445 22.18 -36.29 -11.60
N LEU A 446 23.39 -35.94 -11.14
CA LEU A 446 23.64 -34.77 -10.31
C LEU A 446 23.79 -33.51 -11.19
N GLN A 447 22.86 -32.57 -11.07
CA GLN A 447 22.81 -31.34 -11.88
C GLN A 447 22.93 -30.08 -11.01
N PRO A 448 23.41 -28.94 -11.54
CA PRO A 448 23.41 -27.68 -10.80
C PRO A 448 21.99 -27.27 -10.38
N ALA A 449 21.83 -26.85 -9.13
CA ALA A 449 20.57 -26.37 -8.56
C ALA A 449 20.18 -25.00 -9.15
N PHE A 450 21.18 -24.17 -9.41
CA PHE A 450 21.04 -22.85 -10.02
C PHE A 450 21.94 -22.76 -11.24
N THR A 451 21.42 -22.17 -12.31
CA THR A 451 22.18 -21.94 -13.53
C THR A 451 22.14 -20.46 -13.89
N HIS A 452 23.31 -19.88 -14.15
CA HIS A 452 23.38 -18.55 -14.75
C HIS A 452 23.15 -18.67 -16.25
N ALA A 453 22.13 -17.98 -16.74
CA ALA A 453 21.77 -17.96 -18.16
C ALA A 453 21.50 -16.54 -18.62
N TYR A 454 21.32 -16.39 -19.93
CA TYR A 454 20.88 -15.14 -20.52
C TYR A 454 19.57 -15.35 -21.28
N GLU A 455 18.61 -14.47 -21.03
CA GLU A 455 17.38 -14.40 -21.78
C GLU A 455 17.33 -13.12 -22.60
N TYR A 456 16.80 -13.21 -23.81
CA TYR A 456 16.54 -12.05 -24.64
C TYR A 456 15.12 -11.55 -24.37
N VAL A 457 15.01 -10.43 -23.66
CA VAL A 457 13.74 -9.76 -23.42
C VAL A 457 13.69 -8.53 -24.31
N ARG A 458 12.81 -8.55 -25.33
CA ARG A 458 12.66 -7.46 -26.32
C ARG A 458 14.00 -7.08 -26.98
N GLY A 459 14.76 -8.10 -27.41
CA GLY A 459 16.07 -7.93 -28.05
C GLY A 459 17.22 -7.54 -27.11
N LYS A 460 16.97 -7.35 -25.80
CA LYS A 460 18.01 -7.05 -24.82
C LYS A 460 18.42 -8.30 -24.05
N LYS A 461 19.73 -8.58 -24.05
CA LYS A 461 20.34 -9.65 -23.25
C LYS A 461 20.21 -9.32 -21.76
N LEU A 462 19.48 -10.16 -21.03
CA LEU A 462 19.25 -10.04 -19.60
C LEU A 462 19.85 -11.27 -18.90
N GLY A 463 20.77 -11.06 -17.96
CA GLY A 463 21.29 -12.15 -17.13
C GLY A 463 20.26 -12.59 -16.10
N VAL A 464 20.00 -13.89 -16.07
CA VAL A 464 19.03 -14.53 -15.19
C VAL A 464 19.70 -15.68 -14.43
N ILE A 465 19.28 -15.91 -13.19
CA ILE A 465 19.58 -17.14 -12.46
C ILE A 465 18.33 -17.99 -12.59
N LYS A 466 18.44 -19.11 -13.29
CA LYS A 466 17.36 -20.10 -13.44
C LYS A 466 17.54 -21.19 -12.40
N LEU A 467 16.44 -21.61 -11.83
CA LEU A 467 16.42 -22.77 -10.96
C LEU A 467 16.37 -24.02 -11.83
N ASN A 468 17.00 -25.10 -11.37
CA ASN A 468 16.76 -26.41 -11.93
C ASN A 468 15.26 -26.71 -11.87
N PRO A 469 14.63 -27.26 -12.91
CA PRO A 469 13.19 -27.57 -12.91
C PRO A 469 12.75 -28.39 -11.70
N VAL A 470 13.61 -29.26 -11.16
CA VAL A 470 13.33 -30.03 -9.95
C VAL A 470 13.24 -29.11 -8.73
N VAL A 471 14.20 -28.18 -8.58
CA VAL A 471 14.19 -27.18 -7.51
C VAL A 471 13.01 -26.22 -7.69
N ALA A 472 12.69 -25.80 -8.91
CA ALA A 472 11.56 -24.91 -9.19
C ALA A 472 10.20 -25.57 -8.92
N ALA A 473 10.03 -26.83 -9.36
CA ALA A 473 8.83 -27.61 -9.09
C ALA A 473 8.67 -27.88 -7.59
N ARG A 474 9.77 -28.09 -6.87
CA ARG A 474 9.78 -28.16 -5.41
C ARG A 474 9.50 -26.80 -4.80
N LEU A 475 10.06 -25.71 -5.28
CA LEU A 475 9.75 -24.35 -4.82
C LEU A 475 8.27 -23.95 -4.93
N ALA A 476 7.64 -24.41 -6.00
CA ALA A 476 6.23 -24.16 -6.27
C ALA A 476 5.32 -24.98 -5.34
N LYS A 477 5.88 -26.01 -4.70
CA LYS A 477 5.17 -26.94 -3.81
C LYS A 477 5.58 -26.72 -2.36
N ASP A 478 6.86 -26.95 -2.06
CA ASP A 478 7.56 -26.77 -0.80
C ASP A 478 7.74 -25.27 -0.49
N ASP A 479 7.35 -24.86 0.72
CA ASP A 479 7.43 -23.48 1.18
C ASP A 479 8.90 -23.06 1.40
N ILE A 480 9.41 -22.12 0.59
CA ILE A 480 10.42 -21.19 1.11
C ILE A 480 9.61 -20.13 1.85
N GLY A 481 9.64 -20.16 3.18
CA GLY A 481 8.86 -19.28 4.07
C GLY A 481 9.11 -17.78 3.89
N VAL A 482 8.83 -17.23 2.71
CA VAL A 482 8.88 -15.81 2.41
C VAL A 482 7.99 -15.49 1.21
N VAL A 483 6.68 -15.36 1.43
CA VAL A 483 5.89 -14.42 0.60
C VAL A 483 4.99 -13.51 1.42
N ILE A 484 4.61 -13.81 2.67
CA ILE A 484 3.64 -12.96 3.37
C ILE A 484 4.16 -12.60 4.75
N HIS A 485 4.75 -11.41 4.86
CA HIS A 485 5.00 -10.80 6.16
C HIS A 485 3.67 -10.48 6.84
N PRO A 486 3.26 -11.16 7.93
CA PRO A 486 2.08 -10.79 8.68
C PRO A 486 2.37 -9.59 9.59
N LYS A 487 3.23 -8.65 9.16
CA LYS A 487 3.64 -7.50 9.99
C LYS A 487 2.46 -6.58 10.26
N HIS A 488 1.59 -6.37 9.28
CA HIS A 488 0.56 -5.36 9.34
C HIS A 488 -0.81 -6.02 9.13
N LEU A 489 -1.42 -6.45 10.24
CA LEU A 489 -2.78 -6.97 10.31
C LEU A 489 -3.74 -5.85 10.78
N PRO A 490 -5.05 -5.97 10.55
CA PRO A 490 -6.02 -5.03 11.11
C PRO A 490 -5.87 -4.87 12.64
N MET A 491 -6.14 -3.70 13.18
CA MET A 491 -5.97 -3.43 14.62
C MET A 491 -7.27 -3.70 15.37
N LEU A 492 -7.22 -4.39 16.52
CA LEU A 492 -8.37 -4.60 17.40
C LEU A 492 -8.76 -3.35 18.22
N VAL A 493 -7.95 -2.30 18.17
CA VAL A 493 -8.18 -1.02 18.84
C VAL A 493 -7.95 0.13 17.87
N GLU A 494 -8.49 1.29 18.22
CA GLU A 494 -8.30 2.51 17.43
C GLU A 494 -6.80 2.79 17.22
N PRO A 495 -6.37 3.06 15.97
CA PRO A 495 -4.98 3.37 15.66
C PRO A 495 -4.51 4.64 16.37
N ARG A 496 -3.19 4.73 16.60
CA ARG A 496 -2.59 5.96 17.11
C ARG A 496 -2.77 7.10 16.11
N PRO A 497 -3.25 8.27 16.55
CA PRO A 497 -3.30 9.45 15.71
C PRO A 497 -1.94 9.81 15.12
N TRP A 498 -1.92 10.31 13.89
CA TRP A 498 -0.70 10.81 13.27
C TRP A 498 -0.29 12.14 13.91
N THR A 499 0.91 12.17 14.51
CA THR A 499 1.47 13.41 15.12
C THR A 499 2.73 13.89 14.41
N ALA A 500 3.34 13.05 13.57
CA ALA A 500 4.53 13.37 12.79
C ALA A 500 4.65 12.44 11.59
N HIS A 501 5.54 12.76 10.65
CA HIS A 501 5.79 11.95 9.45
C HIS A 501 6.10 10.46 9.68
N ASN A 502 6.49 10.04 10.89
CA ASN A 502 6.82 8.67 11.28
C ASN A 502 6.20 8.21 12.62
N LYS A 503 5.21 8.96 13.14
CA LYS A 503 4.51 8.66 14.39
C LYS A 503 3.00 8.65 14.14
N GLY A 504 2.40 7.45 14.15
CA GLY A 504 0.97 7.22 13.94
C GLY A 504 0.71 5.79 13.44
N GLY A 505 -0.55 5.38 13.39
CA GLY A 505 -0.97 4.04 12.97
C GLY A 505 -0.88 3.00 14.10
N TYR A 506 0.08 2.09 14.03
CA TYR A 506 0.19 0.95 14.96
C TYR A 506 0.63 1.34 16.38
N LEU A 507 0.36 0.47 17.36
CA LEU A 507 0.72 0.73 18.76
C LEU A 507 2.22 0.64 18.99
N LEU A 508 2.93 -0.25 18.30
CA LEU A 508 4.38 -0.31 18.49
C LEU A 508 5.23 -0.45 17.19
N HIS A 509 4.63 -0.70 16.02
CA HIS A 509 5.33 -0.60 14.74
C HIS A 509 5.46 0.87 14.35
N SER A 510 6.66 1.30 13.97
CA SER A 510 6.83 2.61 13.34
C SER A 510 6.64 2.48 11.83
N VAL A 511 5.66 3.20 11.28
CA VAL A 511 5.37 3.26 9.85
C VAL A 511 5.44 4.72 9.38
N PRO A 512 6.04 5.03 8.22
CA PRO A 512 6.00 6.37 7.67
C PRO A 512 4.60 6.71 7.14
N VAL A 513 4.18 7.96 7.31
CA VAL A 513 2.89 8.46 6.80
C VAL A 513 2.83 8.44 5.26
N MET A 514 3.98 8.60 4.58
CA MET A 514 4.07 8.60 3.12
C MET A 514 4.86 7.40 2.59
N ARG A 515 4.33 6.75 1.55
CA ARG A 515 5.00 5.70 0.77
C ARG A 515 5.99 6.31 -0.24
N TYR A 516 7.25 6.50 0.15
CA TYR A 516 8.31 7.02 -0.75
C TYR A 516 9.03 5.90 -1.55
N LYS A 517 9.25 6.12 -2.86
CA LYS A 517 9.94 5.17 -3.77
C LYS A 517 11.45 5.43 -3.83
N GLU A 518 12.17 5.14 -2.75
CA GLU A 518 13.64 5.36 -2.66
C GLU A 518 14.08 6.82 -2.97
N SER A 519 13.19 7.81 -2.85
CA SER A 519 13.50 9.22 -3.09
C SER A 519 13.83 9.94 -1.79
N LEU A 520 15.10 10.31 -1.62
CA LEU A 520 15.56 11.07 -0.45
C LEU A 520 14.96 12.48 -0.42
N GLU A 521 14.70 13.07 -1.58
CA GLU A 521 14.15 14.43 -1.71
C GLU A 521 12.72 14.50 -1.15
N GLN A 522 11.87 13.53 -1.50
CA GLN A 522 10.51 13.40 -0.95
C GLN A 522 10.55 13.29 0.58
N GLN A 523 11.44 12.45 1.11
CA GLN A 523 11.57 12.26 2.55
C GLN A 523 11.99 13.55 3.27
N LYS A 524 12.91 14.32 2.68
CA LYS A 524 13.38 15.60 3.25
C LYS A 524 12.28 16.65 3.30
N TRP A 525 11.56 16.85 2.19
CA TRP A 525 10.46 17.82 2.13
C TRP A 525 9.31 17.47 3.09
N LEU A 526 8.93 16.19 3.14
CA LEU A 526 7.91 15.73 4.08
C LEU A 526 8.32 15.93 5.54
N LYS A 527 9.60 15.64 5.85
CA LYS A 527 10.12 15.83 7.21
C LYS A 527 10.09 17.32 7.59
N ALA A 528 10.55 18.21 6.71
CA ALA A 528 10.53 19.65 6.96
C ALA A 528 9.09 20.16 7.19
N ALA A 529 8.15 19.81 6.31
CA ALA A 529 6.75 20.19 6.46
C ALA A 529 6.11 19.64 7.75
N SER A 530 6.52 18.45 8.20
CA SER A 530 6.09 17.88 9.47
C SER A 530 6.69 18.58 10.69
N GLU A 531 7.91 19.12 10.60
CA GLU A 531 8.57 19.83 11.70
C GLU A 531 8.04 21.26 11.84
N GLU A 532 7.59 21.86 10.73
CA GLU A 532 6.99 23.20 10.68
C GLU A 532 5.50 23.23 11.04
N GLY A 533 4.83 22.07 11.16
CA GLY A 533 3.41 22.00 11.49
C GLY A 533 2.48 22.38 10.32
N HIS A 534 2.84 21.96 9.10
CA HIS A 534 2.01 22.18 7.90
C HIS A 534 1.14 20.97 7.53
N LEU A 535 1.19 19.85 8.27
CA LEU A 535 0.61 18.56 7.87
C LEU A 535 -0.59 18.12 8.74
N GLU A 536 -0.97 18.91 9.73
CA GLU A 536 -1.98 18.63 10.73
C GLU A 536 -3.35 18.33 10.10
N PRO A 537 -3.83 19.07 9.08
CA PRO A 537 -5.07 18.71 8.39
C PRO A 537 -4.99 17.34 7.69
N VAL A 538 -3.83 17.01 7.14
CA VAL A 538 -3.59 15.72 6.47
C VAL A 538 -3.58 14.58 7.49
N PHE A 539 -2.91 14.78 8.63
CA PHE A 539 -2.87 13.82 9.72
C PHE A 539 -4.27 13.54 10.27
N HIS A 540 -5.02 14.59 10.62
CA HIS A 540 -6.39 14.43 11.09
C HIS A 540 -7.30 13.76 10.05
N GLY A 541 -7.16 14.08 8.77
CA GLY A 541 -7.94 13.42 7.71
C GLY A 541 -7.64 11.91 7.60
N LEU A 542 -6.36 11.52 7.74
CA LEU A 542 -5.96 10.11 7.81
C LEU A 542 -6.44 9.43 9.10
N ASP A 543 -6.49 10.15 10.22
CA ASP A 543 -7.00 9.65 11.50
C ASP A 543 -8.51 9.38 11.44
N VAL A 544 -9.28 10.22 10.73
CA VAL A 544 -10.71 9.93 10.48
C VAL A 544 -10.88 8.61 9.75
N LEU A 545 -10.14 8.38 8.66
CA LEU A 545 -10.18 7.13 7.91
C LEU A 545 -9.72 5.92 8.75
N SER A 546 -8.73 6.14 9.62
CA SER A 546 -8.14 5.09 10.45
C SER A 546 -9.00 4.72 11.67
N SER A 547 -9.79 5.67 12.17
CA SER A 547 -10.67 5.51 13.34
C SER A 547 -12.04 4.91 13.00
N THR A 548 -12.36 4.69 11.72
CA THR A 548 -13.61 4.04 11.32
C THR A 548 -13.58 2.55 11.69
N PRO A 549 -14.50 2.08 12.56
CA PRO A 549 -14.56 0.69 12.98
C PRO A 549 -15.17 -0.19 11.90
N TRP A 550 -14.63 -1.39 11.73
CA TRP A 550 -15.06 -2.42 10.79
C TRP A 550 -15.38 -3.72 11.51
N ARG A 551 -16.25 -4.53 10.90
CA ARG A 551 -16.61 -5.89 11.32
C ARG A 551 -16.81 -6.78 10.11
N ILE A 552 -16.54 -8.08 10.28
CA ILE A 552 -16.79 -9.08 9.24
C ILE A 552 -18.28 -9.34 9.09
N ASN A 553 -18.76 -9.39 7.85
CA ASN A 553 -20.11 -9.83 7.53
C ASN A 553 -20.20 -11.35 7.63
N ARG A 554 -20.70 -11.84 8.78
CA ARG A 554 -20.84 -13.28 9.07
C ARG A 554 -21.59 -14.04 7.98
N ARG A 555 -22.73 -13.52 7.52
CA ARG A 555 -23.59 -14.20 6.54
C ARG A 555 -22.87 -14.40 5.21
N VAL A 556 -22.13 -13.39 4.75
CA VAL A 556 -21.32 -13.50 3.52
C VAL A 556 -20.14 -14.44 3.75
N PHE A 557 -19.45 -14.32 4.89
CA PHE A 557 -18.33 -15.19 5.23
C PHE A 557 -18.71 -16.68 5.22
N ASP A 558 -19.87 -17.05 5.73
CA ASP A 558 -20.32 -18.44 5.77
C ASP A 558 -20.56 -19.01 4.36
N VAL A 559 -21.16 -18.21 3.45
CA VAL A 559 -21.34 -18.57 2.03
C VAL A 559 -20.00 -18.73 1.31
N VAL A 560 -19.06 -17.81 1.58
CA VAL A 560 -17.70 -17.85 1.04
C VAL A 560 -16.98 -19.10 1.53
N LEU A 561 -17.07 -19.42 2.82
CA LEU A 561 -16.43 -20.58 3.43
C LEU A 561 -16.97 -21.89 2.85
N GLU A 562 -18.29 -22.01 2.71
CA GLU A 562 -18.92 -23.18 2.10
C GLU A 562 -18.47 -23.36 0.64
N SER A 563 -18.49 -22.27 -0.14
CA SER A 563 -18.06 -22.30 -1.54
C SER A 563 -16.58 -22.64 -1.70
N TRP A 564 -15.74 -22.05 -0.85
CA TRP A 564 -14.31 -22.28 -0.82
C TRP A 564 -13.97 -23.74 -0.51
N ASN A 565 -14.67 -24.33 0.47
CA ASN A 565 -14.50 -25.72 0.87
C ASN A 565 -15.06 -26.71 -0.17
N LYS A 566 -16.10 -26.34 -0.92
CA LYS A 566 -16.58 -27.13 -2.09
C LYS A 566 -15.61 -27.11 -3.27
N GLY A 567 -14.76 -26.08 -3.38
CA GLY A 567 -13.72 -25.94 -4.40
C GLY A 567 -14.21 -25.57 -5.80
N GLU A 568 -15.47 -25.17 -5.94
CA GLU A 568 -16.06 -24.78 -7.24
C GLU A 568 -15.76 -23.33 -7.58
N PRO A 569 -15.66 -22.99 -8.89
CA PRO A 569 -15.50 -21.62 -9.30
C PRO A 569 -16.78 -20.82 -9.03
N ILE A 570 -16.68 -19.71 -8.30
CA ILE A 570 -17.81 -18.83 -8.00
C ILE A 570 -17.34 -17.38 -7.82
N ALA A 571 -18.02 -16.40 -8.41
CA ALA A 571 -17.79 -14.96 -8.19
C ALA A 571 -16.29 -14.58 -8.02
N ASP A 572 -15.51 -14.85 -9.07
CA ASP A 572 -14.06 -14.66 -9.19
C ASP A 572 -13.14 -15.53 -8.31
N ILE A 573 -13.67 -16.39 -7.44
CA ILE A 573 -12.89 -17.42 -6.73
C ILE A 573 -12.52 -18.52 -7.75
N PRO A 574 -11.22 -18.77 -8.01
CA PRO A 574 -10.80 -19.81 -8.94
C PRO A 574 -11.09 -21.22 -8.40
N PRO A 575 -11.27 -22.21 -9.29
CA PRO A 575 -11.53 -23.60 -8.87
C PRO A 575 -10.35 -24.17 -8.06
N SER A 576 -10.63 -25.12 -7.17
CA SER A 576 -9.57 -25.91 -6.53
C SER A 576 -8.80 -26.74 -7.55
N GLU A 577 -7.56 -27.13 -7.23
CA GLU A 577 -6.73 -27.93 -8.15
C GLU A 577 -7.43 -29.21 -8.60
N ASP A 578 -8.21 -29.84 -7.72
CA ASP A 578 -8.97 -31.06 -8.04
C ASP A 578 -10.12 -30.84 -9.04
N LYS A 579 -10.67 -29.63 -9.10
CA LYS A 579 -11.80 -29.25 -9.98
C LYS A 579 -11.37 -28.41 -11.18
N ALA A 580 -10.08 -28.04 -11.26
CA ALA A 580 -9.55 -27.25 -12.36
C ALA A 580 -9.33 -28.12 -13.61
N HIS A 581 -9.89 -27.69 -14.73
CA HIS A 581 -9.70 -28.34 -16.03
C HIS A 581 -9.03 -27.36 -17.00
N TYR A 582 -7.82 -27.69 -17.45
CA TYR A 582 -7.06 -26.89 -18.41
C TYR A 582 -6.86 -27.69 -19.70
N GLU A 583 -7.34 -27.14 -20.82
CA GLU A 583 -7.14 -27.72 -22.14
C GLU A 583 -5.77 -27.31 -22.70
N PHE A 584 -4.84 -28.26 -22.77
CA PHE A 584 -3.56 -28.05 -23.43
C PHE A 584 -3.72 -28.27 -24.94
N PRO A 585 -3.19 -27.39 -25.80
CA PRO A 585 -3.21 -27.60 -27.24
C PRO A 585 -2.45 -28.89 -27.59
N GLU A 586 -2.88 -29.59 -28.63
CA GLU A 586 -2.16 -30.77 -29.12
C GLU A 586 -0.78 -30.37 -29.66
N LYS A 587 0.23 -31.19 -29.34
CA LYS A 587 1.58 -30.96 -29.82
C LYS A 587 1.63 -31.20 -31.34
N PRO A 588 2.12 -30.24 -32.14
CA PRO A 588 2.28 -30.44 -33.58
C PRO A 588 3.11 -31.68 -33.89
N ASP A 589 2.75 -32.41 -34.95
CA ASP A 589 3.53 -33.56 -35.40
C ASP A 589 4.96 -33.11 -35.72
N SER A 590 5.92 -33.97 -35.39
CA SER A 590 7.34 -33.77 -35.68
C SER A 590 7.66 -33.70 -37.17
N SER A 591 6.77 -34.19 -38.03
CA SER A 591 6.85 -34.12 -39.49
C SER A 591 6.41 -32.76 -40.06
N ASP A 592 5.66 -31.97 -39.30
CA ASP A 592 5.13 -30.67 -39.72
C ASP A 592 6.20 -29.57 -39.57
N GLN A 593 6.73 -29.10 -40.70
CA GLN A 593 7.83 -28.12 -40.73
C GLN A 593 7.36 -26.67 -40.73
N ASP A 594 6.04 -26.38 -40.73
CA ASP A 594 5.55 -25.01 -40.70
C ASP A 594 5.94 -24.29 -39.39
N PRO A 595 6.82 -23.27 -39.44
CA PRO A 595 7.21 -22.52 -38.26
C PRO A 595 6.03 -21.81 -37.58
N GLN A 596 4.97 -21.46 -38.31
CA GLN A 596 3.81 -20.74 -37.77
C GLN A 596 3.00 -21.62 -36.82
N VAL A 597 2.73 -22.88 -37.20
CA VAL A 597 1.98 -23.84 -36.36
C VAL A 597 2.70 -24.07 -35.04
N ARG A 598 4.03 -24.19 -35.07
CA ARG A 598 4.85 -24.36 -33.87
C ARG A 598 4.85 -23.11 -32.97
N VAL A 599 4.90 -21.91 -33.57
CA VAL A 599 4.77 -20.64 -32.82
C VAL A 599 3.40 -20.56 -32.15
N GLN A 600 2.31 -20.86 -32.88
CA GLN A 600 0.95 -20.86 -32.35
C GLN A 600 0.78 -21.87 -31.20
N TYR A 601 1.31 -23.08 -31.32
CA TYR A 601 1.30 -24.07 -30.23
C TYR A 601 2.03 -23.56 -28.99
N VAL A 602 3.22 -22.97 -29.15
CA VAL A 602 4.00 -22.44 -28.03
C VAL A 602 3.27 -21.27 -27.37
N GLU A 603 2.65 -20.38 -28.14
CA GLU A 603 1.86 -19.27 -27.63
C GLU A 603 0.62 -19.74 -26.86
N LYS A 604 -0.16 -20.67 -27.42
CA LYS A 604 -1.33 -21.27 -26.77
C LYS A 604 -0.94 -22.00 -25.48
N THR A 605 0.11 -22.82 -25.52
CA THR A 605 0.61 -23.53 -24.33
C THR A 605 1.07 -22.56 -23.24
N LYS A 606 1.79 -21.49 -23.62
CA LYS A 606 2.20 -20.45 -22.68
C LYS A 606 1.01 -19.72 -22.06
N ALA A 607 -0.06 -19.50 -22.82
CA ALA A 607 -1.29 -18.88 -22.32
C ALA A 607 -1.97 -19.78 -21.27
N VAL A 608 -2.11 -21.08 -21.53
CA VAL A 608 -2.69 -22.05 -20.59
C VAL A 608 -1.87 -22.12 -19.30
N LEU A 609 -0.54 -22.25 -19.40
CA LEU A 609 0.34 -22.25 -18.23
C LEU A 609 0.32 -20.92 -17.47
N ALA A 610 0.13 -19.80 -18.16
CA ALA A 610 -0.02 -18.50 -17.53
C ALA A 610 -1.34 -18.40 -16.75
N GLN A 611 -2.42 -18.94 -17.30
CA GLN A 611 -3.72 -19.01 -16.63
C GLN A 611 -3.65 -19.87 -15.36
N GLN A 612 -3.07 -21.08 -15.45
CA GLN A 612 -2.90 -21.96 -14.29
C GLN A 612 -2.13 -21.28 -13.14
N ARG A 613 -1.03 -20.58 -13.46
CA ARG A 613 -0.27 -19.81 -12.46
C ARG A 613 -1.07 -18.65 -11.88
N LYS A 614 -1.91 -18.01 -12.69
CA LYS A 614 -2.78 -16.92 -12.26
C LYS A 614 -3.82 -17.44 -11.26
N ASP A 615 -4.53 -18.52 -11.60
CA ASP A 615 -5.56 -19.12 -10.75
C ASP A 615 -4.99 -19.58 -9.41
N HIS A 616 -3.81 -20.22 -9.43
CA HIS A 616 -3.13 -20.62 -8.19
C HIS A 616 -2.77 -19.41 -7.32
N ALA A 617 -2.22 -18.34 -7.92
CA ALA A 617 -1.87 -17.12 -7.20
C ALA A 617 -3.11 -16.42 -6.60
N GLU A 618 -4.22 -16.40 -7.34
CA GLU A 618 -5.51 -15.85 -6.89
C GLU A 618 -6.11 -16.69 -5.75
N ARG A 619 -6.12 -18.04 -5.84
CA ARG A 619 -6.51 -18.91 -4.71
C ARG A 619 -5.67 -18.64 -3.46
N CYS A 620 -4.35 -18.51 -3.61
CA CYS A 620 -3.49 -18.19 -2.46
C CYS A 620 -3.92 -16.87 -1.80
N LYS A 621 -4.12 -15.81 -2.60
CA LYS A 621 -4.59 -14.50 -2.11
C LYS A 621 -5.93 -14.63 -1.37
N PHE A 622 -6.91 -15.32 -1.95
CA PHE A 622 -8.22 -15.51 -1.33
C PHE A 622 -8.15 -16.28 -0.01
N ASN A 623 -7.32 -17.31 0.07
CA ASN A 623 -7.14 -18.06 1.31
C ASN A 623 -6.66 -17.16 2.46
N TYR A 624 -5.69 -16.27 2.22
CA TYR A 624 -5.27 -15.29 3.22
C TYR A 624 -6.39 -14.36 3.67
N ASN A 625 -7.18 -13.85 2.71
CA ASN A 625 -8.30 -12.96 3.03
C ASN A 625 -9.34 -13.67 3.90
N ILE A 626 -9.69 -14.93 3.58
CA ILE A 626 -10.67 -15.73 4.33
C ILE A 626 -10.13 -16.11 5.71
N GLU A 627 -8.86 -16.50 5.84
CA GLU A 627 -8.23 -16.84 7.12
C GLU A 627 -8.15 -15.63 8.07
N ILE A 628 -7.79 -14.46 7.54
CA ILE A 628 -7.83 -13.20 8.29
C ILE A 628 -9.29 -12.92 8.68
N ALA A 629 -10.23 -12.93 7.73
CA ALA A 629 -11.65 -12.67 8.03
C ALA A 629 -12.21 -13.62 9.10
N ARG A 630 -11.86 -14.91 9.07
CA ARG A 630 -12.28 -15.89 10.09
C ARG A 630 -11.85 -15.47 11.50
N SER A 631 -10.64 -14.95 11.64
CA SER A 631 -10.06 -14.65 12.95
C SER A 631 -10.61 -13.36 13.57
N TYR A 632 -11.14 -12.44 12.74
CA TYR A 632 -11.77 -11.19 13.21
C TYR A 632 -13.31 -11.28 13.27
N LEU A 633 -13.87 -12.47 13.11
CA LEU A 633 -15.30 -12.71 12.94
C LEU A 633 -16.14 -12.24 14.15
N LYS A 634 -15.55 -12.30 15.35
CA LYS A 634 -16.18 -11.87 16.62
C LYS A 634 -15.80 -10.44 17.04
N ASP A 635 -14.86 -9.80 16.35
CA ASP A 635 -14.26 -8.54 16.80
C ASP A 635 -14.63 -7.35 15.92
N THR A 636 -14.57 -6.17 16.54
CA THR A 636 -14.49 -4.91 15.81
C THR A 636 -13.03 -4.56 15.64
N PHE A 637 -12.64 -4.17 14.42
CA PHE A 637 -11.26 -3.83 14.10
C PHE A 637 -11.17 -2.55 13.27
N TYR A 638 -9.95 -2.04 13.15
CA TYR A 638 -9.62 -0.76 12.54
C TYR A 638 -8.50 -0.96 11.52
N LEU A 639 -8.51 -0.11 10.50
CA LEU A 639 -7.55 -0.18 9.40
C LEU A 639 -6.72 1.10 9.42
N PRO A 640 -5.49 1.10 9.96
CA PRO A 640 -4.66 2.29 9.94
C PRO A 640 -4.31 2.66 8.49
N HIS A 641 -4.39 3.95 8.16
CA HIS A 641 -4.11 4.47 6.81
C HIS A 641 -2.75 5.20 6.74
N ASN A 642 -2.12 5.12 5.59
CA ASN A 642 -1.02 5.99 5.17
C ASN A 642 -1.33 6.57 3.77
N MET A 643 -0.43 7.33 3.17
CA MET A 643 -0.66 7.93 1.84
C MET A 643 0.49 7.72 0.85
N ASP A 644 0.23 7.88 -0.44
CA ASP A 644 1.29 8.01 -1.45
C ASP A 644 1.84 9.44 -1.52
N PHE A 645 2.83 9.68 -2.38
CA PHE A 645 3.47 10.99 -2.51
C PHE A 645 2.53 12.11 -3.01
N ARG A 646 1.34 11.77 -3.52
CA ARG A 646 0.33 12.71 -4.01
C ARG A 646 -0.72 13.03 -2.95
N GLY A 647 -0.74 12.28 -1.84
CA GLY A 647 -1.72 12.42 -0.75
C GLY A 647 -2.85 11.40 -0.76
N ARG A 648 -2.95 10.50 -1.74
CA ARG A 648 -4.01 9.49 -1.76
C ARG A 648 -3.85 8.51 -0.61
N ALA A 649 -4.90 8.30 0.19
CA ALA A 649 -4.88 7.41 1.34
C ALA A 649 -5.01 5.94 0.94
N TYR A 650 -4.33 5.07 1.70
CA TYR A 650 -4.33 3.62 1.56
C TYR A 650 -4.26 2.95 2.94
N PRO A 651 -5.06 1.90 3.19
CA PRO A 651 -4.84 1.04 4.35
C PRO A 651 -3.42 0.47 4.37
N ILE A 652 -2.81 0.43 5.55
CA ILE A 652 -1.50 -0.19 5.78
C ILE A 652 -1.60 -1.72 5.74
N PRO A 653 -2.63 -2.39 6.31
CA PRO A 653 -2.86 -3.82 6.12
C PRO A 653 -3.09 -4.13 4.63
N PRO A 654 -2.32 -5.04 4.00
CA PRO A 654 -2.34 -5.22 2.54
C PRO A 654 -3.37 -6.24 2.03
N HIS A 655 -3.98 -7.04 2.91
CA HIS A 655 -4.85 -8.16 2.53
C HIS A 655 -6.32 -7.79 2.62
N LEU A 656 -6.91 -7.89 3.81
CA LEU A 656 -8.32 -7.57 4.05
C LEU A 656 -8.51 -6.06 4.23
N SER A 657 -8.99 -5.39 3.18
CA SER A 657 -9.27 -3.95 3.22
C SER A 657 -10.34 -3.53 2.20
N PRO A 658 -11.02 -2.39 2.40
CA PRO A 658 -12.01 -1.84 1.45
C PRO A 658 -11.45 -1.54 0.05
N VAL A 659 -10.15 -1.25 -0.04
CA VAL A 659 -9.44 -1.00 -1.32
C VAL A 659 -9.20 -2.31 -2.10
N GLY A 660 -9.51 -3.47 -1.51
CA GLY A 660 -9.40 -4.78 -2.12
C GLY A 660 -10.41 -5.05 -3.26
N ASP A 661 -10.54 -6.34 -3.59
CA ASP A 661 -11.51 -6.85 -4.57
C ASP A 661 -12.94 -6.88 -3.99
N ASP A 662 -13.92 -7.19 -4.84
CA ASP A 662 -15.34 -7.30 -4.49
C ASP A 662 -15.57 -8.20 -3.26
N LEU A 663 -14.88 -9.35 -3.18
CA LEU A 663 -14.94 -10.23 -2.01
C LEU A 663 -14.53 -9.50 -0.72
N CYS A 664 -13.40 -8.78 -0.72
CA CYS A 664 -12.98 -8.03 0.46
C CYS A 664 -14.03 -6.99 0.87
N ARG A 665 -14.69 -6.32 -0.09
CA ARG A 665 -15.73 -5.33 0.19
C ARG A 665 -17.00 -5.98 0.73
N GLY A 666 -17.46 -7.08 0.13
CA GLY A 666 -18.64 -7.82 0.60
C GLY A 666 -18.46 -8.45 1.99
N LEU A 667 -17.22 -8.79 2.37
CA LEU A 667 -16.89 -9.29 3.71
C LEU A 667 -16.87 -8.19 4.78
N LEU A 668 -16.83 -6.90 4.42
CA LEU A 668 -16.63 -5.80 5.35
C LEU A 668 -17.92 -5.01 5.58
N THR A 669 -18.23 -4.75 6.85
CA THR A 669 -19.32 -3.87 7.30
C THR A 669 -18.80 -2.90 8.35
N PHE A 670 -19.50 -1.79 8.60
CA PHE A 670 -19.13 -0.90 9.71
C PHE A 670 -19.35 -1.59 11.06
N GLY A 671 -18.42 -1.37 12.00
CA GLY A 671 -18.52 -1.93 13.35
C GLY A 671 -19.60 -1.28 14.20
N THR A 672 -19.92 -0.02 13.93
CA THR A 672 -21.07 0.69 14.52
C THR A 672 -22.28 0.52 13.64
N LYS A 673 -23.46 0.26 14.23
CA LYS A 673 -24.73 0.28 13.49
C LYS A 673 -25.42 1.63 13.65
N LYS A 674 -26.25 2.00 12.67
CA LYS A 674 -27.16 3.14 12.77
C LYS A 674 -28.55 2.78 12.26
N PRO A 675 -29.64 3.28 12.89
CA PRO A 675 -30.99 3.08 12.39
C PRO A 675 -31.14 3.68 10.98
N LEU A 676 -31.87 2.99 10.09
CA LEU A 676 -32.07 3.44 8.71
C LEU A 676 -32.79 4.79 8.61
N GLY A 677 -33.67 5.11 9.55
CA GLY A 677 -34.50 6.32 9.50
C GLY A 677 -35.47 6.32 8.31
N GLU A 678 -35.90 7.51 7.91
CA GLU A 678 -36.90 7.68 6.83
C GLU A 678 -36.31 7.42 5.43
N THR A 679 -35.04 7.78 5.21
CA THR A 679 -34.41 7.71 3.88
C THR A 679 -33.46 6.53 3.71
N GLY A 680 -33.01 5.87 4.79
CA GLY A 680 -32.00 4.81 4.71
C GLY A 680 -32.46 3.58 3.93
N LEU A 681 -33.73 3.18 4.03
CA LEU A 681 -34.25 2.04 3.25
C LEU A 681 -34.17 2.30 1.74
N LYS A 682 -34.55 3.52 1.32
CA LYS A 682 -34.42 3.97 -0.08
C LYS A 682 -32.96 3.92 -0.54
N TRP A 683 -32.01 4.36 0.29
CA TRP A 683 -30.59 4.34 -0.05
C TRP A 683 -30.00 2.92 -0.11
N LEU A 684 -30.49 1.98 0.71
CA LEU A 684 -30.13 0.56 0.55
C LEU A 684 -30.66 -0.03 -0.77
N GLN A 685 -31.89 0.30 -1.15
CA GLN A 685 -32.47 -0.11 -2.44
C GLN A 685 -31.68 0.45 -3.63
N ILE A 686 -31.31 1.73 -3.57
CA ILE A 686 -30.44 2.37 -4.57
C ILE A 686 -29.06 1.70 -4.59
N HIS A 687 -28.50 1.40 -3.42
CA HIS A 687 -27.21 0.73 -3.32
C HIS A 687 -27.22 -0.65 -4.00
N LEU A 688 -28.28 -1.44 -3.80
CA LEU A 688 -28.47 -2.72 -4.49
C LEU A 688 -28.43 -2.54 -6.02
N ALA A 689 -29.18 -1.57 -6.55
CA ALA A 689 -29.19 -1.30 -7.98
C ALA A 689 -27.81 -0.86 -8.50
N ASN A 690 -27.07 -0.07 -7.72
CA ASN A 690 -25.71 0.36 -8.06
C ASN A 690 -24.75 -0.85 -8.17
N VAL A 691 -24.70 -1.72 -7.16
CA VAL A 691 -23.80 -2.90 -7.16
C VAL A 691 -24.25 -3.98 -8.16
N TYR A 692 -25.52 -3.99 -8.56
CA TYR A 692 -26.02 -4.83 -9.64
C TYR A 692 -25.56 -4.35 -11.03
N GLY A 693 -25.19 -3.06 -11.18
CA GLY A 693 -24.81 -2.43 -12.44
C GLY A 693 -25.93 -1.59 -13.10
N TYR A 694 -27.02 -1.30 -12.39
CA TYR A 694 -28.12 -0.43 -12.84
C TYR A 694 -27.93 1.03 -12.35
N ASP A 695 -26.71 1.55 -12.46
CA ASP A 695 -26.25 2.85 -11.92
C ASP A 695 -26.49 4.05 -12.86
N LYS A 696 -27.17 3.85 -14.00
CA LYS A 696 -27.46 4.91 -15.00
C LYS A 696 -28.89 5.42 -14.96
N ALA A 697 -29.75 4.76 -14.19
CA ALA A 697 -31.12 5.22 -13.99
C ALA A 697 -31.18 6.34 -12.93
N SER A 698 -32.30 7.05 -12.87
CA SER A 698 -32.58 7.99 -11.77
C SER A 698 -32.69 7.24 -10.43
N PHE A 699 -32.48 7.94 -9.31
CA PHE A 699 -32.61 7.33 -7.99
C PHE A 699 -33.97 6.67 -7.73
N ALA A 700 -35.05 7.21 -8.30
CA ALA A 700 -36.39 6.64 -8.19
C ALA A 700 -36.52 5.31 -8.97
N GLU A 701 -35.96 5.24 -10.17
CA GLU A 701 -35.92 4.02 -10.98
C GLU A 701 -35.03 2.96 -10.32
N ARG A 702 -33.88 3.35 -9.75
CA ARG A 702 -32.99 2.45 -9.00
C ARG A 702 -33.67 1.86 -7.77
N ALA A 703 -34.39 2.67 -7.00
CA ALA A 703 -35.15 2.17 -5.86
C ALA A 703 -36.27 1.20 -6.29
N ARG A 704 -36.95 1.50 -7.41
CA ARG A 704 -37.99 0.64 -7.99
C ARG A 704 -37.44 -0.70 -8.48
N PHE A 705 -36.26 -0.71 -9.09
CA PHE A 705 -35.58 -1.94 -9.50
C PHE A 705 -35.43 -2.92 -8.32
N ALA A 706 -35.03 -2.43 -7.14
CA ALA A 706 -34.93 -3.28 -5.96
C ALA A 706 -36.30 -3.80 -5.47
N GLN A 707 -37.36 -3.00 -5.61
CA GLN A 707 -38.73 -3.38 -5.23
C GLN A 707 -39.31 -4.43 -6.19
N GLU A 708 -39.07 -4.29 -7.50
CA GLU A 708 -39.51 -5.26 -8.52
C GLU A 708 -38.81 -6.62 -8.38
N HIS A 709 -37.57 -6.62 -7.87
CA HIS A 709 -36.77 -7.83 -7.62
C HIS A 709 -36.81 -8.31 -6.16
N GLU A 710 -37.79 -7.88 -5.36
CA GLU A 710 -37.87 -8.24 -3.93
C GLU A 710 -37.91 -9.76 -3.70
N ALA A 711 -38.60 -10.51 -4.57
CA ALA A 711 -38.61 -11.98 -4.51
C ALA A 711 -37.23 -12.61 -4.76
N ASP A 712 -36.43 -12.05 -5.68
CA ASP A 712 -35.07 -12.52 -5.97
C ASP A 712 -34.09 -12.13 -4.85
N ILE A 713 -34.33 -11.01 -4.17
CA ILE A 713 -33.58 -10.57 -2.98
C ILE A 713 -33.80 -11.57 -1.84
N PHE A 714 -35.05 -11.92 -1.53
CA PHE A 714 -35.34 -12.91 -0.49
C PHE A 714 -34.80 -14.30 -0.83
N ASP A 715 -34.94 -14.75 -2.08
CA ASP A 715 -34.35 -16.02 -2.53
C ASP A 715 -32.82 -16.03 -2.36
N SER A 716 -32.14 -14.96 -2.77
CA SER A 716 -30.68 -14.83 -2.62
C SER A 716 -30.25 -14.75 -1.15
N ALA A 717 -31.08 -14.19 -0.28
CA ALA A 717 -30.80 -14.05 1.15
C ALA A 717 -31.09 -15.32 1.98
N ASP A 718 -32.02 -16.17 1.53
CA ASP A 718 -32.39 -17.41 2.23
C ASP A 718 -31.64 -18.62 1.66
N HIS A 719 -31.48 -18.69 0.34
CA HIS A 719 -30.85 -19.80 -0.37
C HIS A 719 -29.72 -19.29 -1.29
N PRO A 720 -28.62 -18.73 -0.74
CA PRO A 720 -27.57 -18.07 -1.52
C PRO A 720 -26.86 -19.00 -2.52
N LEU A 721 -26.73 -20.29 -2.18
CA LEU A 721 -26.08 -21.30 -3.02
C LEU A 721 -27.06 -22.28 -3.68
N ASP A 722 -28.21 -22.58 -3.09
CA ASP A 722 -29.13 -23.58 -3.65
C ASP A 722 -30.34 -22.97 -4.40
N GLY A 723 -30.54 -21.65 -4.29
CA GLY A 723 -31.60 -20.91 -4.97
C GLY A 723 -31.27 -20.54 -6.42
N LYS A 724 -31.91 -19.48 -6.93
CA LYS A 724 -31.71 -18.98 -8.31
C LYS A 724 -30.34 -18.34 -8.53
N ARG A 725 -29.62 -18.03 -7.45
CA ARG A 725 -28.31 -17.34 -7.44
C ARG A 725 -28.33 -16.04 -8.26
N TRP A 726 -29.41 -15.27 -8.16
CA TRP A 726 -29.59 -14.02 -8.93
C TRP A 726 -28.45 -13.03 -8.70
N TRP A 727 -27.93 -12.96 -7.48
CA TRP A 727 -26.80 -12.12 -7.09
C TRP A 727 -25.51 -12.36 -7.90
N LEU A 728 -25.29 -13.57 -8.46
CA LEU A 728 -24.12 -13.87 -9.31
C LEU A 728 -24.12 -13.13 -10.65
N LYS A 729 -25.27 -12.61 -11.08
CA LYS A 729 -25.41 -11.85 -12.34
C LYS A 729 -25.03 -10.37 -12.19
N ALA A 730 -24.82 -9.89 -10.97
CA ALA A 730 -24.42 -8.52 -10.67
C ALA A 730 -23.01 -8.20 -11.18
N GLU A 731 -22.70 -6.90 -11.39
CA GLU A 731 -21.32 -6.45 -11.66
C GLU A 731 -20.39 -6.70 -10.45
N ASP A 732 -20.91 -6.52 -9.23
CA ASP A 732 -20.23 -6.78 -7.96
C ASP A 732 -21.00 -7.84 -7.12
N PRO A 733 -20.80 -9.14 -7.38
CA PRO A 733 -21.61 -10.21 -6.79
C PRO A 733 -21.61 -10.27 -5.25
N TRP A 734 -20.45 -10.18 -4.59
CA TRP A 734 -20.36 -10.34 -3.14
C TRP A 734 -20.95 -9.14 -2.40
N GLN A 735 -20.76 -7.92 -2.91
CA GLN A 735 -21.43 -6.72 -2.39
C GLN A 735 -22.96 -6.77 -2.62
N CYS A 736 -23.40 -7.29 -3.78
CA CYS A 736 -24.82 -7.52 -4.06
C CYS A 736 -25.44 -8.51 -3.05
N LEU A 737 -24.77 -9.63 -2.78
CA LEU A 737 -25.23 -10.60 -1.79
C LEU A 737 -25.30 -10.00 -0.38
N ALA A 738 -24.27 -9.24 0.03
CA ALA A 738 -24.26 -8.51 1.30
C ALA A 738 -25.47 -7.56 1.42
N THR A 739 -25.79 -6.85 0.34
CA THR A 739 -26.94 -5.94 0.29
C THR A 739 -28.27 -6.69 0.32
N CYS A 740 -28.38 -7.84 -0.35
CA CYS A 740 -29.57 -8.69 -0.29
C CYS A 740 -29.85 -9.16 1.14
N PHE A 741 -28.81 -9.58 1.87
CA PHE A 741 -28.94 -9.95 3.27
C PHE A 741 -29.44 -8.81 4.16
N GLU A 742 -28.91 -7.60 3.96
CA GLU A 742 -29.26 -6.42 4.74
C GLU A 742 -30.70 -5.95 4.44
N LEU A 743 -31.09 -5.91 3.16
CA LEU A 743 -32.43 -5.55 2.73
C LEU A 743 -33.48 -6.56 3.21
N ALA A 744 -33.20 -7.87 3.08
CA ALA A 744 -34.11 -8.90 3.58
C ALA A 744 -34.33 -8.79 5.09
N ALA A 745 -33.27 -8.50 5.85
CA ALA A 745 -33.37 -8.29 7.30
C ALA A 745 -34.16 -7.02 7.65
N ALA A 746 -33.93 -5.92 6.92
CA ALA A 746 -34.64 -4.66 7.12
C ALA A 746 -36.15 -4.78 6.79
N LEU A 747 -36.50 -5.46 5.69
CA LEU A 747 -37.89 -5.64 5.25
C LEU A 747 -38.67 -6.63 6.13
N ARG A 748 -37.99 -7.60 6.75
CA ARG A 748 -38.60 -8.52 7.73
C ARG A 748 -38.76 -7.91 9.12
N SER A 749 -38.11 -6.77 9.39
CA SER A 749 -38.26 -6.05 10.65
C SER A 749 -39.69 -5.50 10.80
N PRO A 750 -40.28 -5.50 12.01
CA PRO A 750 -41.57 -4.87 12.27
C PRO A 750 -41.62 -3.38 11.86
N ASN A 751 -40.47 -2.70 11.95
CA ASN A 751 -40.30 -1.33 11.50
C ASN A 751 -38.96 -1.19 10.75
N PRO A 752 -38.97 -1.12 9.41
CA PRO A 752 -37.76 -0.96 8.61
C PRO A 752 -36.97 0.31 8.94
N SER A 753 -37.61 1.42 9.30
CA SER A 753 -36.91 2.67 9.64
C SER A 753 -36.14 2.59 10.96
N ALA A 754 -36.55 1.73 11.89
CA ALA A 754 -35.85 1.50 13.15
C ALA A 754 -34.75 0.42 13.03
N TYR A 755 -34.68 -0.30 11.90
CA TYR A 755 -33.67 -1.33 11.69
C TYR A 755 -32.26 -0.72 11.71
N GLU A 756 -31.38 -1.28 12.54
CA GLU A 756 -30.01 -0.82 12.67
C GLU A 756 -29.09 -1.48 11.64
N SER A 757 -28.71 -0.71 10.62
CA SER A 757 -27.87 -1.19 9.54
C SER A 757 -26.39 -0.87 9.75
N SER A 758 -25.53 -1.84 9.42
CA SER A 758 -24.06 -1.71 9.41
C SER A 758 -23.48 -1.67 7.99
N LEU A 759 -24.29 -1.87 6.95
CA LEU A 759 -23.80 -1.93 5.58
C LEU A 759 -23.34 -0.53 5.12
N PRO A 760 -22.11 -0.38 4.60
CA PRO A 760 -21.67 0.86 3.97
C PRO A 760 -22.42 1.06 2.66
N VAL A 761 -22.89 2.29 2.41
CA VAL A 761 -23.45 2.71 1.13
C VAL A 761 -22.43 3.60 0.42
N HIS A 762 -22.12 3.26 -0.82
CA HIS A 762 -21.08 3.92 -1.63
C HIS A 762 -21.68 5.07 -2.43
N GLN A 763 -20.97 6.19 -2.51
CA GLN A 763 -21.25 7.32 -3.38
C GLN A 763 -20.02 7.59 -4.22
N ASP A 764 -20.14 7.40 -5.54
CA ASP A 764 -19.02 7.43 -6.47
C ASP A 764 -19.06 8.69 -7.35
N GLY A 765 -17.90 9.34 -7.50
CA GLY A 765 -17.75 10.46 -8.43
C GLY A 765 -17.71 9.97 -9.89
N THR A 766 -18.60 10.48 -10.74
CA THR A 766 -18.59 10.11 -12.17
C THR A 766 -17.37 10.71 -12.87
N CYS A 767 -16.34 9.88 -13.06
CA CYS A 767 -15.06 10.29 -13.66
C CYS A 767 -14.44 11.50 -12.91
N ASN A 768 -14.20 11.34 -11.61
CA ASN A 768 -13.76 12.40 -10.68
C ASN A 768 -12.61 13.28 -11.23
N GLY A 769 -11.62 12.69 -11.92
CA GLY A 769 -10.55 13.46 -12.57
C GLY A 769 -11.05 14.52 -13.58
N MET A 770 -12.11 14.22 -14.35
CA MET A 770 -12.75 15.20 -15.24
C MET A 770 -13.62 16.20 -14.48
N GLN A 771 -14.23 15.83 -13.35
CA GLN A 771 -14.95 16.76 -12.48
C GLN A 771 -14.00 17.86 -11.97
N HIS A 772 -12.81 17.49 -11.48
CA HIS A 772 -11.80 18.48 -11.10
C HIS A 772 -11.36 19.35 -12.28
N TYR A 773 -11.12 18.76 -13.46
CA TYR A 773 -10.73 19.53 -14.64
C TYR A 773 -11.80 20.51 -15.11
N ALA A 774 -13.06 20.11 -15.13
CA ALA A 774 -14.18 20.96 -15.51
C ALA A 774 -14.34 22.13 -14.52
N ALA A 775 -14.17 21.88 -13.21
CA ALA A 775 -14.23 22.92 -12.19
C ALA A 775 -13.04 23.92 -12.26
N LEU A 776 -11.84 23.43 -12.56
CA LEU A 776 -10.65 24.27 -12.78
C LEU A 776 -10.76 25.08 -14.08
N GLY A 777 -11.17 24.43 -15.17
CA GLY A 777 -11.28 25.01 -16.51
C GLY A 777 -12.48 25.92 -16.69
N GLY A 778 -13.52 25.76 -15.88
CA GLY A 778 -14.77 26.49 -16.02
C GLY A 778 -15.58 26.08 -17.27
N ASP A 779 -15.43 24.84 -17.72
CA ASP A 779 -16.06 24.31 -18.95
C ASP A 779 -17.53 23.91 -18.69
N VAL A 780 -18.52 24.68 -19.18
CA VAL A 780 -19.96 24.40 -18.95
C VAL A 780 -20.41 23.07 -19.54
N ARG A 781 -20.05 22.79 -20.81
CA ARG A 781 -20.41 21.51 -21.48
C ARG A 781 -19.77 20.32 -20.77
N GLY A 782 -18.50 20.45 -20.39
CA GLY A 782 -17.78 19.45 -19.62
C GLY A 782 -18.41 19.23 -18.26
N ALA A 783 -18.80 20.30 -17.55
CA ALA A 783 -19.47 20.25 -16.26
C ALA A 783 -20.79 19.48 -16.31
N LYS A 784 -21.62 19.71 -17.33
CA LYS A 784 -22.85 18.94 -17.54
C LYS A 784 -22.58 17.46 -17.82
N ALA A 785 -21.55 17.14 -18.62
CA ALA A 785 -21.20 15.75 -18.96
C ALA A 785 -20.69 14.92 -17.77
N VAL A 786 -20.23 15.56 -16.69
CA VAL A 786 -19.66 14.91 -15.49
C VAL A 786 -20.46 15.20 -14.21
N ASN A 787 -21.73 15.57 -14.37
CA ASN A 787 -22.69 15.77 -13.28
C ASN A 787 -22.32 16.91 -12.30
N LEU A 788 -21.56 17.92 -12.72
CA LEU A 788 -21.37 19.15 -11.93
C LEU A 788 -22.57 20.10 -12.05
N GLU A 789 -23.33 20.01 -13.14
CA GLU A 789 -24.59 20.73 -13.32
C GLU A 789 -25.77 19.79 -13.05
N ALA A 790 -26.85 20.34 -12.51
CA ALA A 790 -28.05 19.55 -12.19
C ALA A 790 -28.69 18.99 -13.47
N GLY A 791 -29.19 17.76 -13.38
CA GLY A 791 -29.93 17.11 -14.45
C GLY A 791 -30.89 16.07 -13.87
N ASP A 792 -31.89 15.69 -14.66
CA ASP A 792 -32.94 14.74 -14.23
C ASP A 792 -32.45 13.29 -14.15
N ARG A 793 -31.36 12.99 -14.86
CA ARG A 793 -30.69 11.68 -14.89
C ARG A 793 -29.18 11.87 -14.80
N PRO A 794 -28.44 10.88 -14.27
CA PRO A 794 -26.98 10.93 -14.27
C PRO A 794 -26.46 10.94 -15.71
N ALA A 795 -25.67 11.96 -16.05
CA ALA A 795 -24.98 12.01 -17.32
C ALA A 795 -23.90 10.92 -17.40
N ASP A 796 -23.81 10.26 -18.55
CA ASP A 796 -22.79 9.25 -18.82
C ASP A 796 -21.87 9.71 -19.94
N ILE A 797 -20.78 10.36 -19.54
CA ILE A 797 -19.73 10.82 -20.46
C ILE A 797 -19.22 9.70 -21.38
N TYR A 798 -19.19 8.46 -20.91
CA TYR A 798 -18.66 7.36 -21.70
C TYR A 798 -19.58 7.04 -22.88
N THR A 799 -20.89 7.02 -22.65
CA THR A 799 -21.90 6.81 -23.71
C THR A 799 -21.87 7.99 -24.69
N GLY A 800 -21.80 9.23 -24.20
CA GLY A 800 -21.66 10.40 -25.08
C GLY A 800 -20.40 10.34 -25.97
N VAL A 801 -19.26 9.88 -25.44
CA VAL A 801 -18.04 9.67 -26.25
C VAL A 801 -18.22 8.52 -27.24
N VAL A 802 -18.86 7.42 -26.86
CA VAL A 802 -19.15 6.31 -27.77
C VAL A 802 -20.02 6.77 -28.94
N ASP A 803 -21.07 7.55 -28.68
CA ASP A 803 -21.99 8.00 -29.72
C ASP A 803 -21.27 8.88 -30.75
N ILE A 804 -20.41 9.79 -30.29
CA ILE A 804 -19.57 10.61 -31.16
C ILE A 804 -18.61 9.72 -31.96
N VAL A 805 -17.94 8.76 -31.32
CA VAL A 805 -17.01 7.85 -32.01
C VAL A 805 -17.75 7.02 -33.06
N ASN A 806 -18.90 6.44 -32.73
CA ASN A 806 -19.70 5.65 -33.67
C ASN A 806 -20.20 6.50 -34.85
N LYS A 807 -20.55 7.78 -34.62
CA LYS A 807 -20.88 8.71 -35.70
C LYS A 807 -19.71 8.93 -36.65
N VAL A 808 -18.51 9.19 -36.12
CA VAL A 808 -17.28 9.33 -36.92
C VAL A 808 -16.96 8.04 -37.68
N VAL A 809 -17.10 6.87 -37.05
CA VAL A 809 -16.92 5.57 -37.70
C VAL A 809 -17.88 5.40 -38.88
N GLU A 810 -19.14 5.81 -38.73
CA GLU A 810 -20.15 5.69 -39.78
C GLU A 810 -19.90 6.66 -40.94
N GLU A 811 -19.44 7.87 -40.66
CA GLU A 811 -19.00 8.83 -41.67
C GLU A 811 -17.78 8.30 -42.45
N ASP A 812 -16.78 7.76 -41.74
CA ASP A 812 -15.58 7.18 -42.35
C ASP A 812 -15.89 5.91 -43.15
N LYS A 813 -16.89 5.12 -42.75
CA LYS A 813 -17.41 4.00 -43.55
C LYS A 813 -18.02 4.48 -44.86
N LYS A 814 -18.85 5.53 -44.82
CA LYS A 814 -19.44 6.14 -46.03
C LYS A 814 -18.39 6.75 -46.94
N ALA A 815 -17.30 7.28 -46.37
CA ALA A 815 -16.14 7.77 -47.11
C ALA A 815 -15.24 6.66 -47.69
N GLY A 816 -15.53 5.38 -47.41
CA GLY A 816 -14.78 4.24 -47.94
C GLY A 816 -13.46 3.94 -47.21
N HIS A 817 -13.33 4.32 -45.94
CA HIS A 817 -12.10 4.10 -45.18
C HIS A 817 -11.96 2.63 -44.74
N ASP A 818 -10.98 1.89 -45.29
CA ASP A 818 -10.78 0.45 -45.10
C ASP A 818 -10.83 0.00 -43.62
N ILE A 819 -10.19 0.75 -42.72
CA ILE A 819 -10.14 0.40 -41.29
C ILE A 819 -11.52 0.54 -40.61
N ALA A 820 -12.35 1.50 -41.02
CA ALA A 820 -13.68 1.72 -40.44
C ALA A 820 -14.68 0.65 -40.90
N LEU A 821 -14.52 0.14 -42.13
CA LEU A 821 -15.31 -0.97 -42.68
C LEU A 821 -15.11 -2.29 -41.91
N LEU A 822 -13.96 -2.47 -41.25
CA LEU A 822 -13.71 -3.64 -40.40
C LEU A 822 -14.59 -3.65 -39.12
N ILE A 823 -15.13 -2.50 -38.72
CA ILE A 823 -16.00 -2.37 -37.55
C ILE A 823 -17.45 -2.63 -37.99
N LYS A 824 -17.87 -3.88 -38.02
CA LYS A 824 -19.22 -4.26 -38.51
C LYS A 824 -20.33 -3.74 -37.61
N GLU A 825 -20.16 -3.90 -36.30
CA GLU A 825 -21.13 -3.48 -35.30
C GLU A 825 -20.68 -2.23 -34.54
N PRO A 826 -21.63 -1.38 -34.10
CA PRO A 826 -21.30 -0.21 -33.29
C PRO A 826 -20.53 -0.60 -32.02
N LEU A 827 -19.63 0.29 -31.59
CA LEU A 827 -18.84 0.10 -30.39
C LEU A 827 -19.71 0.31 -29.15
N GLY A 828 -19.50 -0.50 -28.12
CA GLY A 828 -20.17 -0.35 -26.83
C GLY A 828 -19.35 0.47 -25.81
N ARG A 829 -20.02 1.00 -24.78
CA ARG A 829 -19.45 1.77 -23.66
C ARG A 829 -18.17 1.15 -23.06
N LYS A 830 -18.16 -0.17 -22.88
CA LYS A 830 -17.06 -0.93 -22.25
C LYS A 830 -15.73 -0.77 -22.99
N VAL A 831 -15.76 -0.57 -24.31
CA VAL A 831 -14.55 -0.43 -25.15
C VAL A 831 -13.81 0.87 -24.86
N VAL A 832 -14.53 1.98 -24.65
CA VAL A 832 -13.91 3.31 -24.46
C VAL A 832 -13.79 3.72 -22.99
N LYS A 833 -14.60 3.14 -22.07
CA LYS A 833 -14.67 3.51 -20.64
C LYS A 833 -13.28 3.67 -20.02
N GLN A 834 -12.42 2.65 -20.18
CA GLN A 834 -11.07 2.65 -19.60
C GLN A 834 -10.18 3.75 -20.19
N THR A 835 -10.26 4.00 -21.49
CA THR A 835 -9.45 5.02 -22.17
C THR A 835 -9.88 6.43 -21.80
N VAL A 836 -11.18 6.71 -21.78
CA VAL A 836 -11.71 8.01 -21.33
C VAL A 836 -11.31 8.29 -19.89
N MET A 837 -11.50 7.30 -18.99
CA MET A 837 -11.15 7.41 -17.57
C MET A 837 -9.64 7.65 -17.36
N THR A 838 -8.77 6.98 -18.13
CA THR A 838 -7.32 7.12 -17.95
C THR A 838 -6.70 8.31 -18.69
N THR A 839 -7.43 8.94 -19.62
CA THR A 839 -6.94 10.10 -20.38
C THR A 839 -6.65 11.29 -19.50
N VAL A 840 -7.56 11.60 -18.56
CA VAL A 840 -7.32 12.65 -17.54
C VAL A 840 -6.18 12.32 -16.60
N TYR A 841 -5.84 11.03 -16.48
CA TYR A 841 -4.70 10.57 -15.69
C TYR A 841 -3.42 10.40 -16.52
N GLY A 842 -3.35 11.02 -17.70
CA GLY A 842 -2.13 11.14 -18.50
C GLY A 842 -1.80 9.87 -19.30
N VAL A 843 -2.81 9.09 -19.69
CA VAL A 843 -2.60 7.96 -20.62
C VAL A 843 -1.96 8.48 -21.91
N THR A 844 -0.96 7.76 -22.40
CA THR A 844 -0.37 8.05 -23.71
C THR A 844 -1.19 7.38 -24.81
N PHE A 845 -1.06 7.84 -26.05
CA PHE A 845 -1.68 7.19 -27.21
C PHE A 845 -1.43 5.68 -27.26
N VAL A 846 -0.20 5.24 -26.96
CA VAL A 846 0.16 3.81 -26.92
C VAL A 846 -0.62 3.08 -25.83
N GLY A 847 -0.74 3.68 -24.65
CA GLY A 847 -1.53 3.10 -23.56
C GLY A 847 -3.02 3.04 -23.86
N ALA A 848 -3.58 4.09 -24.46
CA ALA A 848 -4.98 4.13 -24.90
C ALA A 848 -5.28 3.02 -25.93
N ARG A 849 -4.42 2.87 -26.94
CA ARG A 849 -4.52 1.79 -27.93
C ARG A 849 -4.49 0.42 -27.26
N ASP A 850 -3.54 0.17 -26.36
CA ASP A 850 -3.41 -1.14 -25.72
C ASP A 850 -4.62 -1.49 -24.84
N GLN A 851 -5.25 -0.49 -24.20
CA GLN A 851 -6.49 -0.67 -23.46
C GLN A 851 -7.66 -1.04 -24.38
N ILE A 852 -7.83 -0.32 -25.49
CA ILE A 852 -8.87 -0.61 -26.48
C ILE A 852 -8.64 -1.98 -27.09
N ALA A 853 -7.41 -2.32 -27.48
CA ALA A 853 -7.05 -3.63 -28.03
C ALA A 853 -7.46 -4.77 -27.08
N LYS A 854 -7.25 -4.61 -25.77
CA LYS A 854 -7.69 -5.60 -24.76
C LYS A 854 -9.21 -5.79 -24.76
N GLN A 855 -9.98 -4.71 -24.89
CA GLN A 855 -11.44 -4.79 -24.94
C GLN A 855 -11.95 -5.39 -26.25
N LEU A 856 -11.30 -5.08 -27.38
CA LEU A 856 -11.62 -5.68 -28.67
C LEU A 856 -11.31 -7.19 -28.70
N HIS A 857 -10.19 -7.64 -28.11
CA HIS A 857 -9.93 -9.07 -27.93
C HIS A 857 -11.03 -9.78 -27.15
N ALA A 858 -11.58 -9.13 -26.11
CA ALA A 858 -12.65 -9.71 -25.30
C ALA A 858 -14.01 -9.74 -26.03
N ARG A 859 -14.22 -8.83 -26.99
CA ARG A 859 -15.43 -8.79 -27.83
C ARG A 859 -15.41 -9.88 -28.92
N GLY A 860 -14.25 -10.19 -29.49
CA GLY A 860 -14.09 -11.27 -30.48
C GLY A 860 -14.69 -10.98 -31.85
N ASP A 861 -15.10 -9.74 -32.13
CA ASP A 861 -15.72 -9.29 -33.38
C ASP A 861 -14.71 -8.98 -34.50
N ILE A 862 -13.44 -8.75 -34.14
CA ILE A 862 -12.36 -8.34 -35.06
C ILE A 862 -11.27 -9.40 -35.08
N ALA A 863 -10.81 -9.77 -36.28
CA ALA A 863 -9.70 -10.72 -36.46
C ALA A 863 -8.40 -10.21 -35.81
N GLN A 864 -7.63 -11.13 -35.20
CA GLN A 864 -6.42 -10.83 -34.42
C GLN A 864 -5.42 -9.92 -35.16
N GLU A 865 -5.28 -10.12 -36.47
CA GLU A 865 -4.39 -9.35 -37.35
C GLU A 865 -4.78 -7.88 -37.51
N HIS A 866 -6.06 -7.55 -37.40
CA HIS A 866 -6.59 -6.20 -37.59
C HIS A 866 -6.73 -5.41 -36.29
N ILE A 867 -6.66 -6.07 -35.13
CA ILE A 867 -6.88 -5.43 -33.82
C ILE A 867 -5.91 -4.27 -33.58
N PHE A 868 -4.65 -4.36 -34.02
CA PHE A 868 -3.70 -3.27 -33.87
C PHE A 868 -4.10 -2.02 -34.66
N ALA A 869 -4.54 -2.19 -35.91
CA ALA A 869 -4.95 -1.09 -36.78
C ALA A 869 -6.26 -0.45 -36.28
N VAL A 870 -7.27 -1.28 -35.98
CA VAL A 870 -8.57 -0.83 -35.51
C VAL A 870 -8.46 -0.14 -34.14
N SER A 871 -7.74 -0.72 -33.18
CA SER A 871 -7.51 -0.08 -31.87
C SER A 871 -6.76 1.25 -31.99
N SER A 872 -5.82 1.37 -32.93
CA SER A 872 -5.09 2.61 -33.18
C SER A 872 -5.98 3.71 -33.76
N TYR A 873 -6.90 3.35 -34.65
CA TYR A 873 -7.88 4.26 -35.23
C TYR A 873 -8.86 4.74 -34.15
N ILE A 874 -9.50 3.82 -33.42
CA ILE A 874 -10.44 4.16 -32.33
C ILE A 874 -9.76 5.02 -31.25
N ALA A 875 -8.52 4.69 -30.85
CA ALA A 875 -7.79 5.47 -29.86
C ALA A 875 -7.54 6.92 -30.31
N LYS A 876 -7.28 7.17 -31.60
CA LYS A 876 -7.13 8.54 -32.12
C LYS A 876 -8.46 9.28 -32.05
N THR A 877 -9.54 8.64 -32.51
CA THR A 877 -10.88 9.24 -32.51
C THR A 877 -11.33 9.61 -31.09
N VAL A 878 -11.18 8.68 -30.13
CA VAL A 878 -11.53 8.90 -28.71
C VAL A 878 -10.75 10.08 -28.11
N LEU A 879 -9.43 10.13 -28.31
CA LEU A 879 -8.60 11.21 -27.74
C LEU A 879 -8.91 12.58 -28.35
N ASN A 880 -9.31 12.63 -29.62
CA ASN A 880 -9.75 13.87 -30.26
C ASN A 880 -11.08 14.35 -29.67
N CYS A 881 -12.08 13.46 -29.55
CA CYS A 881 -13.41 13.79 -29.02
C CYS A 881 -13.33 14.39 -27.61
N ILE A 882 -12.51 13.81 -26.73
CA ILE A 882 -12.31 14.32 -25.36
C ILE A 882 -11.72 15.75 -25.37
N GLY A 883 -10.79 16.01 -26.30
CA GLY A 883 -10.15 17.32 -26.43
C GLY A 883 -11.10 18.45 -26.80
N ASP A 884 -12.17 18.13 -27.53
CA ASP A 884 -13.19 19.10 -27.95
C ASP A 884 -14.26 19.31 -26.86
N LEU A 885 -14.62 18.25 -26.12
CA LEU A 885 -15.57 18.34 -25.01
C LEU A 885 -15.03 19.13 -23.81
N PHE A 886 -13.71 19.12 -23.59
CA PHE A 886 -13.04 19.76 -22.46
C PHE A 886 -11.88 20.68 -22.89
N SER A 887 -12.21 21.77 -23.60
CA SER A 887 -11.21 22.72 -24.08
C SER A 887 -10.41 23.40 -22.96
N GLY A 888 -11.06 23.79 -21.86
CA GLY A 888 -10.41 24.40 -20.70
C GLY A 888 -9.49 23.41 -19.99
N ALA A 889 -9.96 22.18 -19.76
CA ALA A 889 -9.12 21.10 -19.23
C ALA A 889 -7.87 20.86 -20.07
N LYS A 890 -8.01 20.81 -21.40
CA LYS A 890 -6.88 20.66 -22.33
C LYS A 890 -5.90 21.81 -22.22
N ALA A 891 -6.38 23.05 -22.16
CA ALA A 891 -5.53 24.21 -21.97
C ALA A 891 -4.74 24.16 -20.64
N ILE A 892 -5.38 23.72 -19.55
CA ILE A 892 -4.72 23.52 -18.25
C ILE A 892 -3.68 22.40 -18.33
N MET A 893 -4.00 21.25 -18.93
CA MET A 893 -3.04 20.15 -19.11
C MET A 893 -1.81 20.61 -19.90
N ASP A 894 -2.01 21.35 -20.99
CA ASP A 894 -0.92 21.89 -21.81
C ASP A 894 -0.09 22.93 -21.04
N TRP A 895 -0.73 23.78 -20.24
CA TRP A 895 -0.06 24.74 -19.36
C TRP A 895 0.82 24.02 -18.32
N LEU A 896 0.25 23.06 -17.57
CA LEU A 896 0.96 22.25 -16.58
C LEU A 896 2.17 21.53 -17.23
N SER A 897 1.97 20.85 -18.36
CA SER A 897 3.05 20.18 -19.09
C SER A 897 4.11 21.13 -19.62
N THR A 898 3.77 22.40 -19.90
CA THR A 898 4.73 23.42 -20.34
C THR A 898 5.52 23.96 -19.16
N SER A 899 4.87 24.31 -18.06
CA SER A 899 5.50 24.74 -16.80
C SER A 899 6.48 23.67 -16.30
N ALA A 900 6.08 22.41 -16.27
CA ALA A 900 6.96 21.29 -15.89
C ALA A 900 8.19 21.14 -16.81
N ARG A 901 8.04 21.39 -18.12
CA ARG A 901 9.18 21.41 -19.07
C ARG A 901 10.15 22.54 -18.76
N LEU A 902 9.64 23.73 -18.45
CA LEU A 902 10.45 24.89 -18.09
C LEU A 902 11.19 24.66 -16.77
N ILE A 903 10.48 24.24 -15.71
CA ILE A 903 11.05 23.91 -14.39
C ILE A 903 12.16 22.86 -14.55
N SER A 904 11.90 21.79 -15.31
CA SER A 904 12.88 20.72 -15.52
C SER A 904 14.15 21.12 -16.28
N ARG A 905 14.16 22.32 -16.89
CA ARG A 905 15.32 22.90 -17.59
C ARG A 905 15.87 24.15 -16.90
N SER A 906 15.35 24.47 -15.72
CA SER A 906 15.78 25.59 -14.90
C SER A 906 16.96 25.20 -14.00
N ILE A 907 17.85 26.14 -13.73
CA ILE A 907 18.96 26.00 -12.78
C ILE A 907 18.96 27.17 -11.78
N PRO A 908 19.34 26.93 -10.51
CA PRO A 908 19.46 28.01 -9.54
C PRO A 908 20.63 28.95 -9.89
N PRO A 909 20.57 30.23 -9.48
CA PRO A 909 21.54 31.26 -9.86
C PRO A 909 22.97 30.92 -9.45
N THR A 910 23.15 30.27 -8.30
CA THR A 910 24.46 29.84 -7.78
C THR A 910 25.19 28.84 -8.67
N ARG A 911 24.46 28.13 -9.57
CA ARG A 911 25.02 27.05 -10.40
C ARG A 911 25.20 27.44 -11.86
N ILE A 912 24.89 28.68 -12.24
CA ILE A 912 24.99 29.14 -13.64
C ILE A 912 26.43 29.13 -14.14
N GLN A 913 27.37 29.62 -13.32
CA GLN A 913 28.79 29.64 -13.70
C GLN A 913 29.31 28.23 -13.97
N GLU A 914 28.96 27.27 -13.11
CA GLU A 914 29.28 25.85 -13.31
C GLU A 914 28.59 25.28 -14.57
N ALA A 915 27.32 25.63 -14.83
CA ALA A 915 26.60 25.19 -16.02
C ALA A 915 27.18 25.74 -17.33
N ALA A 916 27.74 26.96 -17.29
CA ALA A 916 28.38 27.61 -18.44
C ALA A 916 29.76 27.03 -18.79
N THR A 917 30.38 26.26 -17.88
CA THR A 917 31.62 25.55 -18.19
C THR A 917 31.37 24.38 -19.14
N ASN A 918 32.26 24.21 -20.12
CA ASN A 918 32.26 23.03 -20.98
C ASN A 918 32.93 21.86 -20.26
N LEU A 919 32.39 20.65 -20.42
CA LEU A 919 33.10 19.45 -19.95
C LEU A 919 34.39 19.30 -20.77
N THR A 920 35.54 19.16 -20.10
CA THR A 920 36.85 18.89 -20.72
C THR A 920 36.93 17.50 -21.37
N SER A 921 35.90 16.65 -21.25
CA SER A 921 35.85 15.35 -21.90
C SER A 921 35.38 15.47 -23.36
N THR A 922 36.30 15.37 -24.30
CA THR A 922 36.01 15.18 -25.72
C THR A 922 35.28 13.84 -25.89
N SER A 923 34.06 13.87 -26.45
CA SER A 923 33.39 12.64 -26.92
C SER A 923 34.30 11.89 -27.91
N ARG A 924 34.17 10.56 -28.05
CA ARG A 924 34.82 9.77 -29.15
C ARG A 924 34.54 10.34 -30.55
N THR A 925 33.53 11.20 -30.68
CA THR A 925 33.12 11.89 -31.91
C THR A 925 33.64 13.35 -32.02
N GLY A 926 34.58 13.79 -31.18
CA GLY A 926 35.13 15.16 -31.21
C GLY A 926 34.21 16.27 -30.67
N LYS A 927 32.98 15.94 -30.26
CA LYS A 927 31.98 16.93 -29.83
C LYS A 927 32.14 17.26 -28.34
N VAL A 928 32.47 18.50 -28.03
CA VAL A 928 32.48 19.04 -26.66
C VAL A 928 31.03 19.21 -26.19
N THR A 929 30.64 18.52 -25.13
CA THR A 929 29.29 18.62 -24.56
C THR A 929 29.24 19.64 -23.41
N SER A 930 28.30 20.58 -23.46
CA SER A 930 28.05 21.55 -22.38
C SER A 930 27.65 20.86 -21.07
N ARG A 931 28.17 21.34 -19.92
CA ARG A 931 27.82 20.82 -18.59
C ARG A 931 26.39 21.15 -18.18
N ALA A 932 25.76 22.16 -18.79
CA ALA A 932 24.40 22.64 -18.49
C ALA A 932 23.36 21.51 -18.40
N ALA A 933 23.41 20.51 -19.28
CA ALA A 933 22.45 19.41 -19.29
C ALA A 933 22.48 18.53 -18.03
N LYS A 934 23.62 18.47 -17.32
CA LYS A 934 23.79 17.72 -16.06
C LYS A 934 23.34 18.53 -14.83
N GLU A 935 23.29 19.85 -14.95
CA GLU A 935 22.86 20.75 -13.86
C GLU A 935 21.32 20.92 -13.83
N PHE A 936 20.58 20.37 -14.80
CA PHE A 936 19.10 20.33 -14.81
C PHE A 936 18.55 19.37 -13.75
N MET A 937 18.66 19.76 -12.49
CA MET A 937 18.34 18.93 -11.32
C MET A 937 17.00 19.29 -10.66
N SER A 938 16.38 20.39 -11.08
CA SER A 938 15.14 20.93 -10.54
C SER A 938 13.94 20.05 -10.91
N ALA A 939 13.36 19.38 -9.92
CA ALA A 939 12.10 18.63 -10.07
C ALA A 939 10.89 19.55 -9.88
N VAL A 940 9.73 19.14 -10.40
CA VAL A 940 8.47 19.84 -10.13
C VAL A 940 8.04 19.52 -8.69
N ILE A 941 7.83 20.59 -7.93
CA ILE A 941 7.39 20.57 -6.53
C ILE A 941 6.24 21.56 -6.40
N TRP A 942 5.16 21.15 -5.75
CA TRP A 942 4.06 22.04 -5.37
C TRP A 942 3.52 21.65 -4.00
N THR A 943 2.79 22.57 -3.38
CA THR A 943 2.10 22.31 -2.12
C THR A 943 0.61 22.13 -2.35
N THR A 944 0.00 21.09 -1.77
CA THR A 944 -1.46 20.92 -1.82
C THR A 944 -2.15 22.00 -0.96
N PRO A 945 -3.45 22.27 -1.17
CA PRO A 945 -4.19 23.21 -0.32
C PRO A 945 -4.23 22.83 1.17
N LEU A 946 -3.93 21.58 1.53
CA LEU A 946 -3.81 21.11 2.91
C LEU A 946 -2.38 21.18 3.47
N GLY A 947 -1.42 21.78 2.75
CA GLY A 947 -0.04 21.94 3.21
C GLY A 947 0.90 20.78 2.87
N LEU A 948 0.43 19.68 2.28
CA LEU A 948 1.30 18.56 1.86
C LEU A 948 2.24 18.96 0.72
N PRO A 949 3.58 18.85 0.86
CA PRO A 949 4.51 19.03 -0.24
C PRO A 949 4.54 17.79 -1.15
N VAL A 950 4.27 17.99 -2.44
CA VAL A 950 4.31 16.94 -3.47
C VAL A 950 5.53 17.15 -4.36
N VAL A 951 6.42 16.14 -4.38
CA VAL A 951 7.67 16.17 -5.16
C VAL A 951 7.67 15.05 -6.20
N GLN A 952 7.86 15.39 -7.48
CA GLN A 952 7.96 14.40 -8.55
C GLN A 952 9.31 13.68 -8.57
N PRO A 953 9.38 12.35 -8.35
CA PRO A 953 10.64 11.61 -8.23
C PRO A 953 11.27 11.23 -9.59
N TYR A 954 10.87 11.87 -10.69
CA TYR A 954 11.23 11.45 -12.04
C TYR A 954 12.60 11.98 -12.47
N ARG A 955 13.66 11.26 -12.05
CA ARG A 955 15.06 11.52 -12.42
C ARG A 955 15.59 10.55 -13.48
N LYS A 956 16.64 10.95 -14.20
CA LYS A 956 17.33 10.07 -15.14
C LYS A 956 18.24 9.11 -14.38
N ALA A 957 17.89 7.83 -14.43
CA ALA A 957 18.74 6.79 -13.85
C ALA A 957 20.01 6.63 -14.70
N HIS A 958 21.14 7.09 -14.18
CA HIS A 958 22.46 6.82 -14.77
C HIS A 958 22.85 5.39 -14.48
N LYS A 959 22.78 4.56 -15.52
CA LYS A 959 23.20 3.17 -15.44
C LYS A 959 24.70 3.07 -15.66
N LYS A 960 25.43 2.61 -14.65
CA LYS A 960 26.85 2.26 -14.79
C LYS A 960 26.97 0.76 -14.96
N GLN A 961 27.74 0.34 -15.96
CA GLN A 961 28.09 -1.06 -16.16
C GLN A 961 29.28 -1.42 -15.29
N ILE A 962 29.16 -2.51 -14.54
CA ILE A 962 30.15 -2.93 -13.56
C ILE A 962 30.38 -4.41 -13.75
N MET A 963 31.65 -4.81 -13.81
CA MET A 963 32.02 -6.22 -13.81
C MET A 963 31.87 -6.79 -12.40
N THR A 964 31.06 -7.84 -12.29
CA THR A 964 30.90 -8.63 -11.06
C THR A 964 31.60 -9.99 -11.21
N ALA A 965 31.54 -10.86 -10.19
CA ALA A 965 32.05 -12.23 -10.29
C ALA A 965 31.35 -13.00 -11.43
N LEU A 966 30.03 -12.89 -11.54
CA LEU A 966 29.21 -13.62 -12.54
C LEU A 966 29.18 -12.97 -13.92
N GLN A 967 28.86 -11.67 -13.96
CA GLN A 967 28.65 -10.97 -15.23
C GLN A 967 28.82 -9.46 -15.10
N SER A 968 28.83 -8.75 -16.22
CA SER A 968 28.67 -7.30 -16.18
C SER A 968 27.19 -6.93 -15.97
N VAL A 969 26.91 -6.03 -15.03
CA VAL A 969 25.55 -5.58 -14.73
C VAL A 969 25.44 -4.06 -14.75
N TYR A 970 24.26 -3.57 -15.12
CA TYR A 970 23.93 -2.15 -15.11
C TYR A 970 23.24 -1.77 -13.81
N ILE A 971 23.90 -0.99 -12.96
CA ILE A 971 23.27 -0.45 -11.75
C ILE A 971 23.00 1.03 -11.88
N SER A 972 21.99 1.51 -11.16
CA SER A 972 21.79 2.92 -10.89
C SER A 972 21.78 3.14 -9.39
N ASP A 973 22.49 4.17 -8.93
CA ASP A 973 22.38 4.64 -7.55
C ASP A 973 21.17 5.60 -7.46
N PRO A 974 20.09 5.26 -6.74
CA PRO A 974 18.93 6.13 -6.56
C PRO A 974 19.24 7.39 -5.76
N ASN A 975 20.28 7.35 -4.91
CA ASN A 975 20.69 8.45 -4.07
C ASN A 975 21.68 9.39 -4.77
N ALA A 976 22.20 9.00 -5.93
CA ALA A 976 23.10 9.84 -6.69
C ALA A 976 22.33 11.05 -7.24
N PRO A 977 22.80 12.28 -6.96
CA PRO A 977 22.26 13.48 -7.58
C PRO A 977 22.29 13.31 -9.11
N SER A 978 21.12 13.37 -9.74
CA SER A 978 20.95 13.14 -11.17
C SER A 978 19.98 14.13 -11.77
N GLU A 979 20.18 14.47 -13.04
CA GLU A 979 19.27 15.36 -13.74
C GLU A 979 17.86 14.77 -13.81
N VAL A 980 16.86 15.65 -13.83
CA VAL A 980 15.48 15.24 -13.97
C VAL A 980 15.21 14.73 -15.39
N SER A 981 14.13 13.99 -15.58
CA SER A 981 13.64 13.62 -16.91
C SER A 981 12.56 14.61 -17.34
N PRO A 982 12.83 15.59 -18.23
CA PRO A 982 11.85 16.61 -18.63
C PRO A 982 10.57 16.01 -19.18
N GLN A 983 10.68 14.93 -19.97
CA GLN A 983 9.54 14.26 -20.56
C GLN A 983 8.63 13.62 -19.50
N LYS A 984 9.21 12.91 -18.52
CA LYS A 984 8.43 12.26 -17.46
C LYS A 984 7.83 13.28 -16.48
N GLN A 985 8.58 14.31 -16.12
CA GLN A 985 8.06 15.42 -15.31
C GLN A 985 6.82 16.05 -16.00
N ALA A 986 6.96 16.40 -17.29
CA ALA A 986 5.90 17.04 -18.06
C ALA A 986 4.64 16.19 -18.29
N THR A 987 4.82 14.92 -18.63
CA THR A 987 3.69 14.00 -18.90
C THR A 987 3.00 13.54 -17.63
N ALA A 988 3.72 13.46 -16.51
CA ALA A 988 3.16 13.03 -15.24
C ALA A 988 2.65 14.20 -14.38
N PHE A 989 3.00 15.46 -14.67
CA PHE A 989 2.55 16.56 -13.82
C PHE A 989 1.02 16.77 -13.81
N PRO A 990 0.32 16.86 -14.96
CA PRO A 990 -1.13 16.98 -14.97
C PRO A 990 -1.85 15.91 -14.13
N PRO A 991 -1.58 14.60 -14.29
CA PRO A 991 -2.27 13.60 -13.50
C PRO A 991 -1.88 13.58 -12.03
N ASN A 992 -0.64 13.92 -11.67
CA ASN A 992 -0.25 13.97 -10.26
C ASN A 992 -0.89 15.17 -9.56
N PHE A 993 -1.06 16.30 -10.25
CA PHE A 993 -1.76 17.47 -9.73
C PHE A 993 -3.24 17.16 -9.46
N ILE A 994 -3.95 16.57 -10.42
CA ILE A 994 -5.37 16.18 -10.23
C ILE A 994 -5.52 15.14 -9.11
N HIS A 995 -4.66 14.12 -9.05
CA HIS A 995 -4.70 13.16 -7.94
C HIS A 995 -4.48 13.82 -6.57
N SER A 996 -3.68 14.90 -6.50
CA SER A 996 -3.47 15.62 -5.26
C SER A 996 -4.68 16.47 -4.85
N LEU A 997 -5.46 16.98 -5.82
CA LEU A 997 -6.72 17.69 -5.57
C LEU A 997 -7.83 16.74 -5.13
N ASP A 998 -7.93 15.58 -5.78
CA ASP A 998 -8.86 14.50 -5.40
C ASP A 998 -8.60 14.00 -3.97
N ALA A 999 -7.33 13.74 -3.64
CA ALA A 999 -6.93 13.41 -2.28
C ALA A 999 -7.24 14.53 -1.28
N THR A 1000 -7.05 15.79 -1.67
CA THR A 1000 -7.39 16.95 -0.84
C THR A 1000 -8.90 17.04 -0.58
N HIS A 1001 -9.72 16.84 -1.61
CA HIS A 1001 -11.18 16.84 -1.50
C HIS A 1001 -11.68 15.71 -0.59
N MET A 1002 -11.12 14.51 -0.73
CA MET A 1002 -11.40 13.36 0.13
C MET A 1002 -11.05 13.66 1.60
N LEU A 1003 -9.86 14.19 1.89
CA LEU A 1003 -9.43 14.49 3.27
C LEU A 1003 -10.27 15.62 3.89
N LEU A 1004 -10.60 16.66 3.13
CA LEU A 1004 -11.50 17.73 3.57
C LEU A 1004 -12.89 17.19 3.92
N THR A 1005 -13.42 16.32 3.06
CA THR A 1005 -14.72 15.66 3.27
C THR A 1005 -14.69 14.77 4.51
N ALA A 1006 -13.61 14.01 4.72
CA ALA A 1006 -13.43 13.20 5.93
C ALA A 1006 -13.48 14.05 7.21
N LEU A 1007 -12.75 15.19 7.23
CA LEU A 1007 -12.75 16.11 8.36
C LEU A 1007 -14.16 16.69 8.65
N LYS A 1008 -14.87 17.13 7.60
CA LYS A 1008 -16.25 17.64 7.73
C LYS A 1008 -17.22 16.56 8.20
N CYS A 1009 -17.08 15.32 7.71
CA CYS A 1009 -17.89 14.19 8.16
C CYS A 1009 -17.67 13.91 9.65
N LYS A 1010 -16.42 13.91 10.11
CA LYS A 1010 -16.09 13.75 11.54
C LYS A 1010 -16.70 14.86 12.40
N GLN A 1011 -16.62 16.11 11.96
CA GLN A 1011 -17.24 17.25 12.66
C GLN A 1011 -18.77 17.13 12.79
N ASN A 1012 -19.42 16.45 11.84
CA ASN A 1012 -20.86 16.20 11.84
C ASN A 1012 -21.25 14.82 12.41
N ASN A 1013 -20.32 14.06 13.00
CA ASN A 1013 -20.54 12.72 13.55
C ASN A 1013 -21.03 11.68 12.51
N LEU A 1014 -20.55 11.79 11.28
CA LEU A 1014 -20.77 10.80 10.22
C LEU A 1014 -19.61 9.80 10.19
N ALA A 1015 -19.93 8.52 10.02
CA ALA A 1015 -18.94 7.52 9.66
C ALA A 1015 -18.48 7.80 8.22
N PHE A 1016 -17.16 7.76 7.99
CA PHE A 1016 -16.58 8.01 6.68
C PHE A 1016 -15.51 6.98 6.39
N ALA A 1017 -15.62 6.32 5.24
CA ALA A 1017 -14.57 5.54 4.63
C ALA A 1017 -14.45 5.94 3.17
N SER A 1018 -13.29 5.72 2.56
CA SER A 1018 -13.08 6.08 1.17
C SER A 1018 -12.19 5.09 0.45
N VAL A 1019 -12.57 4.74 -0.78
CA VAL A 1019 -11.71 4.10 -1.75
C VAL A 1019 -11.43 5.12 -2.84
N HIS A 1020 -10.46 6.00 -2.57
CA HIS A 1020 -10.10 7.13 -3.43
C HIS A 1020 -11.30 8.04 -3.74
N ASP A 1021 -11.94 7.90 -4.90
CA ASP A 1021 -13.06 8.69 -5.41
C ASP A 1021 -14.45 8.09 -5.11
N SER A 1022 -14.49 7.03 -4.30
CA SER A 1022 -15.70 6.40 -3.77
C SER A 1022 -15.80 6.66 -2.26
N TYR A 1023 -16.87 7.32 -1.81
CA TYR A 1023 -17.06 7.72 -0.41
C TYR A 1023 -18.21 6.97 0.25
N TRP A 1024 -17.96 6.40 1.43
CA TRP A 1024 -18.85 5.44 2.08
C TRP A 1024 -19.30 5.96 3.43
N THR A 1025 -20.60 5.79 3.72
CA THR A 1025 -21.21 6.11 5.01
C THR A 1025 -22.41 5.18 5.27
N HIS A 1026 -23.09 5.32 6.41
CA HIS A 1026 -24.33 4.58 6.67
C HIS A 1026 -25.46 5.05 5.76
N ALA A 1027 -26.36 4.14 5.38
CA ALA A 1027 -27.52 4.45 4.53
C ALA A 1027 -28.34 5.66 5.03
N ALA A 1028 -28.51 5.79 6.34
CA ALA A 1028 -29.24 6.91 6.97
C ALA A 1028 -28.55 8.28 6.86
N THR A 1029 -27.26 8.31 6.56
CA THR A 1029 -26.45 9.55 6.50
C THR A 1029 -25.95 9.88 5.10
N VAL A 1030 -26.39 9.15 4.07
CA VAL A 1030 -25.95 9.38 2.68
C VAL A 1030 -26.27 10.80 2.22
N GLU A 1031 -27.49 11.29 2.41
CA GLU A 1031 -27.88 12.64 1.94
C GLU A 1031 -27.03 13.73 2.59
N LYS A 1032 -26.84 13.66 3.91
CA LYS A 1032 -25.97 14.57 4.66
C LYS A 1032 -24.52 14.51 4.17
N MET A 1033 -23.99 13.32 3.91
CA MET A 1033 -22.66 13.16 3.34
C MET A 1033 -22.59 13.80 1.94
N SER A 1034 -23.59 13.57 1.09
CA SER A 1034 -23.66 14.14 -0.26
C SER A 1034 -23.73 15.67 -0.25
N ASP A 1035 -24.38 16.29 0.73
CA ASP A 1035 -24.30 17.75 0.96
C ASP A 1035 -22.87 18.19 1.31
N LEU A 1036 -22.22 17.51 2.27
CA LEU A 1036 -20.86 17.82 2.69
C LEU A 1036 -19.84 17.64 1.55
N ILE A 1037 -19.98 16.62 0.71
CA ILE A 1037 -19.14 16.38 -0.47
C ILE A 1037 -19.23 17.56 -1.44
N ARG A 1038 -20.43 18.06 -1.72
CA ARG A 1038 -20.67 19.23 -2.58
C ARG A 1038 -20.09 20.49 -1.96
N ASP A 1039 -20.29 20.69 -0.65
CA ASP A 1039 -19.78 21.84 0.08
C ASP A 1039 -18.25 21.91 0.08
N THR A 1040 -17.56 20.80 0.36
CA THR A 1040 -16.09 20.75 0.34
C THR A 1040 -15.53 20.90 -1.07
N PHE A 1041 -16.22 20.38 -2.09
CA PHE A 1041 -15.82 20.57 -3.49
C PHE A 1041 -15.91 22.06 -3.89
N VAL A 1042 -17.01 22.71 -3.52
CA VAL A 1042 -17.19 24.16 -3.74
C VAL A 1042 -16.15 24.96 -2.97
N GLU A 1043 -15.88 24.63 -1.70
CA GLU A 1043 -14.85 25.27 -0.88
C GLU A 1043 -13.45 25.19 -1.52
N LEU A 1044 -13.10 24.01 -2.05
CA LEU A 1044 -11.83 23.76 -2.72
C LEU A 1044 -11.68 24.54 -4.03
N HIS A 1045 -12.67 24.47 -4.93
CA HIS A 1045 -12.61 25.03 -6.28
C HIS A 1045 -13.13 26.48 -6.41
N SER A 1046 -13.65 27.06 -5.33
CA SER A 1046 -13.89 28.52 -5.25
C SER A 1046 -12.58 29.31 -5.22
N GLN A 1047 -11.47 28.67 -4.85
CA GLN A 1047 -10.14 29.25 -4.86
C GLN A 1047 -9.53 29.19 -6.27
N ASP A 1048 -8.69 30.16 -6.63
CA ASP A 1048 -7.89 30.09 -7.85
C ASP A 1048 -6.69 29.15 -7.66
N LEU A 1049 -6.92 27.84 -7.75
CA LEU A 1049 -5.90 26.81 -7.54
C LEU A 1049 -4.78 26.87 -8.59
N VAL A 1050 -5.09 27.25 -9.84
CA VAL A 1050 -4.09 27.34 -10.91
C VAL A 1050 -3.25 28.61 -10.75
N GLY A 1051 -3.89 29.73 -10.37
CA GLY A 1051 -3.20 30.97 -10.01
C GLY A 1051 -2.27 30.79 -8.81
N LYS A 1052 -2.76 30.21 -7.70
CA LYS A 1052 -1.93 29.89 -6.52
C LYS A 1052 -0.75 28.98 -6.86
N LEU A 1053 -0.96 27.98 -7.71
CA LEU A 1053 0.12 27.12 -8.20
C LEU A 1053 1.16 27.92 -9.01
N ARG A 1054 0.70 28.88 -9.82
CA ARG A 1054 1.60 29.77 -10.57
C ARG A 1054 2.41 30.65 -9.62
N GLU A 1055 1.80 31.17 -8.56
CA GLU A 1055 2.49 31.95 -7.52
C GLU A 1055 3.55 31.10 -6.79
N ASP A 1056 3.23 29.88 -6.32
CA ASP A 1056 4.22 28.96 -5.71
C ASP A 1056 5.38 28.67 -6.68
N PHE A 1057 5.11 28.55 -7.98
CA PHE A 1057 6.18 28.38 -8.98
C PHE A 1057 7.04 29.63 -9.15
N LEU A 1058 6.48 30.83 -9.07
CA LEU A 1058 7.23 32.08 -9.15
C LEU A 1058 8.06 32.31 -7.89
N ASP A 1059 7.53 32.01 -6.71
CA ASP A 1059 8.26 32.13 -5.45
C ASP A 1059 9.42 31.14 -5.37
N ARG A 1060 9.17 29.89 -5.81
CA ARG A 1060 10.17 28.81 -5.74
C ARG A 1060 11.21 28.86 -6.84
N TYR A 1061 10.78 29.11 -8.09
CA TYR A 1061 11.63 29.01 -9.27
C TYR A 1061 11.85 30.35 -9.98
N GLY A 1062 11.24 31.46 -9.57
CA GLY A 1062 11.26 32.74 -10.30
C GLY A 1062 12.66 33.22 -10.66
N GLU A 1063 13.59 33.17 -9.70
CA GLU A 1063 14.99 33.57 -9.87
C GLU A 1063 15.88 32.47 -10.48
N TYR A 1064 15.30 31.36 -10.94
CA TYR A 1064 16.03 30.32 -11.64
C TYR A 1064 16.19 30.72 -13.11
N TYR A 1065 17.23 30.19 -13.74
CA TYR A 1065 17.59 30.55 -15.11
C TYR A 1065 17.39 29.38 -16.08
N ILE A 1066 16.91 29.67 -17.29
CA ILE A 1066 16.66 28.70 -18.36
C ILE A 1066 17.47 29.12 -19.60
N PRO A 1067 18.10 28.19 -20.34
CA PRO A 1067 18.74 28.54 -21.60
C PRO A 1067 17.72 29.02 -22.63
N ILE A 1068 18.00 30.13 -23.33
CA ILE A 1068 17.08 30.72 -24.33
C ILE A 1068 16.66 29.73 -25.42
N GLN A 1069 17.59 28.89 -25.91
CA GLN A 1069 17.28 27.87 -26.91
C GLN A 1069 16.25 26.85 -26.40
N SER A 1070 16.27 26.55 -25.09
CA SER A 1070 15.26 25.68 -24.48
C SER A 1070 13.90 26.38 -24.40
N ALA A 1071 13.87 27.66 -24.02
CA ALA A 1071 12.65 28.45 -23.96
C ALA A 1071 12.01 28.64 -25.35
N LYS A 1072 12.80 29.06 -26.36
CA LYS A 1072 12.35 29.24 -27.76
C LYS A 1072 11.79 27.96 -28.37
N ASN A 1073 12.44 26.81 -28.15
CA ASN A 1073 11.95 25.52 -28.65
C ASN A 1073 10.63 25.09 -28.01
N ILE A 1074 10.41 25.41 -26.73
CA ILE A 1074 9.17 25.10 -26.03
C ILE A 1074 8.03 25.98 -26.56
N SER A 1075 8.26 27.29 -26.71
CA SER A 1075 7.29 28.25 -27.25
C SER A 1075 6.88 27.93 -28.70
N THR A 1076 7.85 27.69 -29.59
CA THR A 1076 7.59 27.33 -31.00
C THR A 1076 6.84 26.00 -31.16
N THR A 1077 7.13 25.01 -30.31
CA THR A 1077 6.41 23.72 -30.33
C THR A 1077 4.96 23.88 -29.83
N ALA A 1078 4.73 24.73 -28.83
CA ALA A 1078 3.39 25.05 -28.35
C ALA A 1078 2.56 25.79 -29.42
N ALA A 1079 3.18 26.78 -30.10
CA ALA A 1079 2.55 27.52 -31.20
C ALA A 1079 2.16 26.61 -32.37
N LYS A 1080 3.04 25.70 -32.80
CA LYS A 1080 2.75 24.71 -33.85
C LYS A 1080 1.58 23.79 -33.51
N ARG A 1081 1.47 23.35 -32.24
CA ARG A 1081 0.33 22.53 -31.78
C ARG A 1081 -0.98 23.32 -31.81
N LYS A 1082 -0.95 24.59 -31.41
CA LYS A 1082 -2.12 25.47 -31.44
C LYS A 1082 -2.59 25.74 -32.87
N ALA A 1083 -1.67 26.02 -33.80
CA ALA A 1083 -1.95 26.23 -35.22
C ALA A 1083 -2.55 24.98 -35.90
N ALA A 1084 -1.98 23.79 -35.64
CA ALA A 1084 -2.50 22.53 -36.19
C ALA A 1084 -3.91 22.17 -35.66
N THR A 1085 -4.23 22.60 -34.43
CA THR A 1085 -5.57 22.41 -33.84
C THR A 1085 -6.58 23.39 -34.45
N ALA A 1086 -6.19 24.64 -34.67
CA ALA A 1086 -7.04 25.66 -35.29
C ALA A 1086 -7.34 25.38 -36.77
N GLN A 1087 -6.36 24.96 -37.56
CA GLN A 1087 -6.56 24.59 -38.97
C GLN A 1087 -7.51 23.39 -39.13
N ARG A 1088 -7.47 22.42 -38.20
CA ARG A 1088 -8.37 21.26 -38.23
C ARG A 1088 -9.78 21.58 -37.76
N ARG A 1089 -9.94 22.55 -36.86
CA ARG A 1089 -11.25 23.09 -36.48
C ARG A 1089 -11.94 23.71 -37.69
N ASN A 1090 -11.25 24.53 -38.48
CA ASN A 1090 -11.86 25.14 -39.67
C ASN A 1090 -12.22 24.12 -40.77
N ALA A 1091 -11.61 22.93 -40.78
CA ALA A 1091 -11.91 21.89 -41.77
C ALA A 1091 -13.13 21.01 -41.41
N ILE A 1092 -13.67 21.09 -40.20
CA ILE A 1092 -14.80 20.28 -39.72
C ILE A 1092 -16.09 21.14 -39.58
N PHE A 1093 -15.99 22.46 -39.70
CA PHE A 1093 -17.08 23.40 -39.39
C PHE A 1093 -17.85 23.96 -40.60
N ASP A 1094 -17.67 23.41 -41.81
CA ASP A 1094 -18.60 23.61 -42.92
C ASP A 1094 -19.55 22.41 -43.00
N ASP A 1095 -20.66 22.45 -42.25
CA ASP A 1095 -21.94 21.91 -42.71
C ASP A 1095 -23.13 22.34 -41.83
N ALA A 1096 -24.18 22.80 -42.51
CA ALA A 1096 -25.26 23.66 -42.04
C ALA A 1096 -26.38 22.98 -41.21
N ILE A 1097 -26.05 22.03 -40.33
CA ILE A 1097 -27.08 21.22 -39.59
C ILE A 1097 -27.17 21.57 -38.09
N PHE A 1098 -26.29 22.43 -37.55
CA PHE A 1098 -26.28 22.74 -36.10
C PHE A 1098 -27.08 23.98 -35.65
N ASN A 1099 -27.66 24.76 -36.58
CA ASN A 1099 -28.45 25.95 -36.22
C ASN A 1099 -29.94 25.63 -35.94
N ALA A 1100 -30.45 24.48 -36.37
CA ALA A 1100 -31.88 24.15 -36.22
C ALA A 1100 -32.28 23.74 -34.78
N GLU A 1101 -31.35 23.23 -33.97
CA GLU A 1101 -31.61 22.92 -32.55
C GLU A 1101 -31.34 24.10 -31.61
N ALA A 1102 -30.58 25.10 -32.05
CA ALA A 1102 -30.31 26.32 -31.28
C ALA A 1102 -31.53 27.28 -31.29
N GLU A 1103 -32.32 27.30 -32.36
CA GLU A 1103 -33.56 28.10 -32.44
C GLU A 1103 -34.72 27.49 -31.64
N LEU A 1104 -34.73 26.17 -31.41
CA LEU A 1104 -35.80 25.52 -30.64
C LEU A 1104 -35.66 25.73 -29.12
N ILE A 1105 -34.42 25.91 -28.64
CA ILE A 1105 -34.08 26.08 -27.21
C ILE A 1105 -34.11 27.57 -26.78
N ALA A 1106 -34.13 28.50 -27.73
CA ALA A 1106 -34.17 29.95 -27.48
C ALA A 1106 -35.57 30.49 -27.12
N SER A 1107 -36.62 29.65 -27.08
CA SER A 1107 -38.01 30.11 -26.87
C SER A 1107 -38.47 30.21 -25.41
N THR A 1108 -37.61 30.00 -24.41
CA THR A 1108 -37.98 30.18 -23.00
C THR A 1108 -36.86 30.80 -22.16
N SER A 1109 -36.73 32.12 -22.22
CA SER A 1109 -36.41 33.04 -21.11
C SER A 1109 -35.95 34.38 -21.68
N GLU A 1110 -36.91 35.27 -21.95
CA GLU A 1110 -36.62 36.69 -22.19
C GLU A 1110 -36.12 37.36 -20.89
N GLN A 1111 -35.26 38.35 -21.07
CA GLN A 1111 -34.68 39.29 -20.09
C GLN A 1111 -33.28 38.99 -19.54
N VAL A 1112 -32.25 38.94 -20.40
CA VAL A 1112 -30.94 39.57 -20.15
C VAL A 1112 -30.24 39.92 -21.48
N GLU A 1113 -30.82 40.80 -22.31
CA GLU A 1113 -30.14 41.29 -23.53
C GLU A 1113 -30.26 42.82 -23.68
N VAL A 1114 -29.50 43.59 -22.90
CA VAL A 1114 -29.20 45.00 -23.25
C VAL A 1114 -27.78 45.45 -22.84
N LYS A 1115 -26.82 44.55 -22.57
CA LYS A 1115 -25.43 44.96 -22.27
C LYS A 1115 -24.32 44.21 -23.00
N ALA A 1116 -24.65 43.23 -23.86
CA ALA A 1116 -23.67 42.49 -24.64
C ALA A 1116 -23.54 42.97 -26.11
N ALA A 1117 -24.43 43.85 -26.58
CA ALA A 1117 -24.52 44.21 -28.00
C ALA A 1117 -23.59 45.33 -28.47
N GLU A 1118 -22.91 46.07 -27.57
CA GLU A 1118 -22.00 47.17 -27.96
C GLU A 1118 -20.52 46.77 -28.11
N ALA A 1119 -20.15 45.49 -27.88
CA ALA A 1119 -18.76 45.03 -27.99
C ALA A 1119 -18.43 44.27 -29.30
N LEU A 1120 -19.38 44.14 -30.23
CA LEU A 1120 -19.27 43.26 -31.41
C LEU A 1120 -19.48 43.99 -32.75
N SER A 1121 -18.80 45.13 -32.95
CA SER A 1121 -18.77 45.79 -34.26
C SER A 1121 -17.38 46.33 -34.59
N LEU A 1122 -16.46 45.43 -34.94
CA LEU A 1122 -15.31 45.75 -35.81
C LEU A 1122 -15.03 44.57 -36.77
N PRO A 1123 -14.71 44.82 -38.06
CA PRO A 1123 -14.57 43.77 -39.08
C PRO A 1123 -13.35 42.88 -38.86
N ALA A 1124 -13.49 41.58 -39.17
CA ALA A 1124 -12.51 40.52 -38.94
C ALA A 1124 -11.19 40.62 -39.76
N ASP A 1125 -11.08 41.58 -40.69
CA ASP A 1125 -9.93 41.66 -41.61
C ASP A 1125 -8.81 42.61 -41.16
N LYS A 1126 -8.81 43.03 -39.88
CA LYS A 1126 -7.66 43.74 -39.26
C LYS A 1126 -7.13 43.10 -37.96
N ALA A 1127 -7.71 41.99 -37.50
CA ALA A 1127 -7.26 41.29 -36.29
C ALA A 1127 -6.15 40.25 -36.55
N VAL A 1128 -5.85 39.93 -37.81
CA VAL A 1128 -4.82 38.95 -38.20
C VAL A 1128 -3.43 39.59 -38.38
N GLU A 1129 -3.33 40.92 -38.51
CA GLU A 1129 -2.05 41.65 -38.62
C GLU A 1129 -1.54 42.24 -37.30
N MET A 1130 -2.24 42.07 -36.18
CA MET A 1130 -1.83 42.64 -34.87
C MET A 1130 -1.47 41.61 -33.78
N SER A 1131 -1.20 40.34 -34.11
CA SER A 1131 -0.66 39.40 -33.11
C SER A 1131 0.50 38.51 -33.58
N VAL A 1132 1.16 38.87 -34.68
CA VAL A 1132 2.42 38.21 -35.10
C VAL A 1132 3.41 39.26 -35.62
N LYS A 1133 3.78 40.20 -34.76
CA LYS A 1133 5.17 40.62 -34.68
C LYS A 1133 5.75 39.96 -33.44
N SER A 1134 6.71 39.08 -33.66
CA SER A 1134 7.64 38.67 -32.64
C SER A 1134 8.51 39.87 -32.29
N ASP A 1135 7.99 40.82 -31.54
CA ASP A 1135 8.82 41.75 -30.78
C ASP A 1135 9.27 41.00 -29.53
N MET A 1136 10.11 39.98 -29.73
CA MET A 1136 11.26 39.85 -28.87
C MET A 1136 12.33 40.75 -29.50
N ASP A 1137 12.13 42.07 -29.36
CA ASP A 1137 13.25 42.99 -29.41
C ASP A 1137 14.28 42.45 -28.40
N GLU A 1138 15.54 42.43 -28.79
CA GLU A 1138 16.66 42.01 -27.93
C GLU A 1138 16.82 42.93 -26.67
N GLY A 1139 15.90 43.89 -26.45
CA GLY A 1139 16.00 44.96 -25.45
C GLY A 1139 15.22 44.81 -24.13
N ASP A 1140 14.26 43.89 -23.99
CA ASP A 1140 13.32 43.93 -22.83
C ASP A 1140 13.29 42.67 -21.95
N VAL A 1141 14.13 41.66 -22.23
CA VAL A 1141 14.27 40.49 -21.36
C VAL A 1141 15.65 40.52 -20.72
N ASP A 1142 15.69 40.59 -19.39
CA ASP A 1142 16.88 40.69 -18.56
C ASP A 1142 17.74 39.40 -18.70
N SER A 1143 18.49 39.33 -19.79
CA SER A 1143 19.17 38.12 -20.24
C SER A 1143 20.60 38.07 -19.71
N LEU A 1144 20.92 37.00 -18.98
CA LEU A 1144 22.25 36.78 -18.44
C LEU A 1144 23.09 36.00 -19.45
N ARG A 1145 24.21 36.59 -19.89
CA ARG A 1145 25.20 35.91 -20.72
C ARG A 1145 26.24 35.22 -19.84
N ALA A 1146 26.27 33.89 -19.86
CA ALA A 1146 27.27 33.09 -19.17
C ALA A 1146 27.91 32.07 -20.13
N GLY A 1147 29.20 32.24 -20.43
CA GLY A 1147 29.89 31.47 -21.47
C GLY A 1147 29.37 31.77 -22.88
N LYS A 1148 29.09 30.72 -23.67
CA LYS A 1148 28.48 30.82 -25.03
C LYS A 1148 26.95 30.75 -25.03
N GLN A 1149 26.31 30.66 -23.86
CA GLN A 1149 24.86 30.49 -23.72
C GLN A 1149 24.22 31.73 -23.09
N HIS A 1150 23.05 32.10 -23.62
CA HIS A 1150 22.18 33.12 -23.05
C HIS A 1150 21.12 32.46 -22.19
N TRP A 1151 20.89 33.05 -21.02
CA TRP A 1151 19.98 32.56 -20.01
C TRP A 1151 18.92 33.63 -19.73
N VAL A 1152 17.70 33.18 -19.46
CA VAL A 1152 16.56 34.03 -19.09
C VAL A 1152 15.98 33.55 -17.78
N LYS A 1153 15.45 34.46 -16.97
CA LYS A 1153 14.82 34.08 -15.71
C LYS A 1153 13.53 33.31 -15.98
N PHE A 1154 13.21 32.36 -15.10
CA PHE A 1154 12.00 31.55 -15.20
C PHE A 1154 10.74 32.41 -15.12
N ARG A 1155 10.74 33.45 -14.28
CA ARG A 1155 9.60 34.36 -14.15
C ARG A 1155 9.18 35.02 -15.47
N ASP A 1156 10.13 35.31 -16.35
CA ASP A 1156 9.88 36.04 -17.61
C ASP A 1156 9.34 35.10 -18.71
N VAL A 1157 9.51 33.78 -18.54
CA VAL A 1157 9.14 32.77 -19.54
C VAL A 1157 8.00 31.84 -19.11
N LEU A 1158 7.53 31.94 -17.86
CA LEU A 1158 6.39 31.18 -17.37
C LEU A 1158 5.10 31.72 -18.03
N PRO A 1159 4.40 30.92 -18.86
CA PRO A 1159 3.15 31.39 -19.48
C PRO A 1159 2.11 31.81 -18.44
N PRO A 1160 1.26 32.82 -18.77
CA PRO A 1160 0.12 33.16 -17.93
C PRO A 1160 -0.83 31.95 -17.81
N CYS A 1161 -1.62 31.92 -16.73
CA CYS A 1161 -2.65 30.90 -16.55
C CYS A 1161 -3.65 30.96 -17.72
N PRO A 1162 -4.16 29.81 -18.21
CA PRO A 1162 -5.28 29.79 -19.14
C PRO A 1162 -6.49 30.54 -18.55
N PRO A 1163 -7.29 31.26 -19.36
CA PRO A 1163 -8.49 31.92 -18.87
C PRO A 1163 -9.47 30.87 -18.36
N ARG A 1164 -10.05 31.12 -17.18
CA ARG A 1164 -11.13 30.31 -16.63
C ARG A 1164 -12.42 30.59 -17.40
N GLY A 1165 -13.13 29.53 -17.78
CA GLY A 1165 -14.45 29.63 -18.41
C GLY A 1165 -15.51 30.18 -17.45
N ILE A 1166 -16.74 30.32 -17.97
CA ILE A 1166 -17.86 30.98 -17.27
C ILE A 1166 -18.62 30.08 -16.28
N PHE A 1167 -18.24 28.81 -16.13
CA PHE A 1167 -18.95 27.90 -15.22
C PHE A 1167 -18.76 28.29 -13.74
N GLU A 1168 -19.87 28.52 -13.05
CA GLU A 1168 -19.90 28.79 -11.62
C GLU A 1168 -19.98 27.50 -10.80
N VAL A 1169 -18.90 27.18 -10.06
CA VAL A 1169 -18.79 25.96 -9.25
C VAL A 1169 -19.91 25.82 -8.20
N ARG A 1170 -20.50 26.94 -7.73
CA ARG A 1170 -21.60 26.89 -6.75
C ARG A 1170 -22.83 26.15 -7.25
N ARG A 1171 -23.02 26.01 -8.56
CA ARG A 1171 -24.12 25.23 -9.16
C ARG A 1171 -24.07 23.74 -8.79
N VAL A 1172 -22.89 23.22 -8.44
CA VAL A 1172 -22.70 21.83 -7.97
C VAL A 1172 -23.57 21.51 -6.76
N LYS A 1173 -23.91 22.51 -5.92
CA LYS A 1173 -24.80 22.30 -4.77
C LYS A 1173 -26.19 21.79 -5.18
N GLN A 1174 -26.64 22.10 -6.39
CA GLN A 1174 -27.94 21.67 -6.92
C GLN A 1174 -27.88 20.30 -7.64
N SER A 1175 -26.68 19.77 -7.90
CA SER A 1175 -26.51 18.51 -8.62
C SER A 1175 -26.61 17.31 -7.68
N THR A 1176 -27.73 16.59 -7.75
CA THR A 1176 -27.96 15.36 -6.97
C THR A 1176 -27.14 14.17 -7.47
N TYR A 1177 -26.67 14.20 -8.72
CA TYR A 1177 -25.90 13.11 -9.36
C TYR A 1177 -24.38 13.35 -9.39
N PHE A 1178 -23.89 14.39 -8.70
CA PHE A 1178 -22.46 14.71 -8.64
C PHE A 1178 -21.63 13.53 -8.10
N PHE A 1179 -22.08 12.97 -6.98
CA PHE A 1179 -21.65 11.70 -6.39
C PHE A 1179 -22.92 10.89 -6.13
N SER A 1180 -23.04 9.67 -6.67
CA SER A 1180 -24.32 8.94 -6.68
C SER A 1180 -24.18 7.42 -6.65
#